data_AF-A0A2U1KH13-F1
#
_entry.id   AF-A0A2U1KH13-F1
#
_cell.length_a   1.000
_cell.length_b   1.000
_cell.length_c   1.000
_cell.angle_alpha   90.00
_cell.angle_beta   90.00
_cell.angle_gamma   90.00
#
_symmetry.space_group_name_H-M   'P 1'
#
loop_
_entity.id
_entity.type
_entity.pdbx_description
1 polymer ?
#
loop_
_entity_poly.entity_id
_entity_poly.type
_entity_poly.pdbx_seq_one_letter_code
_entity_poly.pdbx_strand_id
1 'polypeptide(L)'
;MANHRSLLIVLVIYFATNIHTCLCASNISAVCSKQEQLALLKFKHSVYDDADMLSSWVGNDCCQWERVHCDKVTGKVESLHLRGSINDITFFPERLVGNEVSSSLRHLRNLKFLDLSGNDFRKSRIPEFIGSFKELSYLNLSNAKFSGIIPPQIRNLSNLKVLDLSSSTLMSDDMSWISGLSLLKYLDLSDVDLSKAQNRDMVFYMMPSLVKLSLSGCSLTNADLGTLSNSSTTLANIKHLDLGYNHFEGQFPGFFQNMTSLEFLDLSYFDFSLSGNSTDFLSTIHYFPMMRLSSCGLHNMHLSPNHLNFTIISIIQHMDLSGNLLEGRFPSAFTNMSSLLSLDLATNMLNSSVPIMPNLLRLDLSRNNFEHIEDVGIWRQCHLKELNVSDNYFGIEMTDSPKNVSEFSQYAFERLQLDRSLKGAFPADSLGRMANLRGLSLSYNNLTGPIPESLGRLRLLEELDLFGNQLTGPIPESLGRLRLLEELDLYSNQLTGPFPKFIGKLTQLQYLYLSSNNLNGSIPESLGRLRLLEELDLSYNQLNRTVPVSIGQLTKLTDLDISENSLEGVITEAHFAKLSTLKSLDASSNSNLTFIVSREWKPPFQLIYADLSSSKIINGFPQWLRTQKKLKFLRLSNASITGPLPTWLRKMLVIDALDLSHNELSGPLTNLPNEGFVDVSDGYIKVKVLSLQNNLFNESIPMFLCRRTDLDYLDLSRNWLTGRIPECLRNMRKLVTMQFSSNQLSGVIPSSILPQTSMLSLLNLNDNHLTGELPRALENIRELGILDLGDNGFSGSIPEWIGEKLTKLAVFRLHNNNFTGSIPRSLCNNSHLQILDLANNNLVGPIPHCLGKLNGMTNCSSFEKDPLLNLLYEENLIQVMKGVSLEYTTTFQLVKNMDLSSNNLVGEIPVELMSLSALLGNQLIGPIPPSIAALNFLSYLNLSHNNLSGRIPIGNQLQTLTDPSIYVGNRDLCGDPLPTNCSSNEDQTTMHKNSKAANHQANKLWFYMDIMSGFAAGFWCFIGVLLFKKHWRHKLYRFSEEIMDKIYVAVVLRVDKMKRGREST
;
A
#
# COMPACT_ATOMS: atom_id res chain seq x y z
N MET A 1 81.50 28.53 -37.32
CA MET A 1 80.80 28.86 -36.06
C MET A 1 79.89 30.10 -36.22
N ALA A 2 79.04 30.13 -37.26
CA ALA A 2 78.23 31.31 -37.61
C ALA A 2 76.84 31.00 -38.23
N ASN A 3 76.39 29.74 -38.27
CA ASN A 3 75.09 29.36 -38.86
C ASN A 3 74.02 28.86 -37.87
N HIS A 4 74.32 28.79 -36.56
CA HIS A 4 73.34 28.38 -35.54
C HIS A 4 72.68 29.54 -34.77
N ARG A 5 73.20 30.78 -34.87
CA ARG A 5 72.57 31.96 -34.24
C ARG A 5 71.48 32.60 -35.09
N SER A 6 71.58 32.54 -36.41
CA SER A 6 70.54 33.09 -37.31
C SER A 6 69.28 32.25 -37.32
N LEU A 7 69.37 30.92 -37.16
CA LEU A 7 68.19 30.06 -37.06
C LEU A 7 67.44 30.27 -35.74
N LEU A 8 68.15 30.56 -34.64
CA LEU A 8 67.53 30.83 -33.34
C LEU A 8 66.79 32.18 -33.33
N ILE A 9 67.34 33.21 -34.01
CA ILE A 9 66.68 34.52 -34.10
C ILE A 9 65.48 34.49 -35.05
N VAL A 10 65.54 33.73 -36.16
CA VAL A 10 64.38 33.56 -37.06
C VAL A 10 63.29 32.71 -36.40
N LEU A 11 63.64 31.68 -35.61
CA LEU A 11 62.66 30.93 -34.82
C LEU A 11 62.05 31.77 -33.69
N VAL A 12 62.83 32.60 -33.00
CA VAL A 12 62.30 33.48 -31.94
C VAL A 12 61.42 34.59 -32.52
N ILE A 13 61.72 35.13 -33.71
CA ILE A 13 60.85 36.12 -34.38
C ILE A 13 59.59 35.45 -34.94
N TYR A 14 59.68 34.22 -35.49
CA TYR A 14 58.49 33.48 -35.96
C TYR A 14 57.56 33.05 -34.81
N PHE A 15 58.12 32.75 -33.63
CA PHE A 15 57.34 32.52 -32.41
C PHE A 15 56.84 33.83 -31.76
N ALA A 16 57.55 34.95 -31.88
CA ALA A 16 57.10 36.24 -31.34
C ALA A 16 56.02 36.93 -32.21
N THR A 17 56.04 36.77 -33.53
CA THR A 17 55.01 37.33 -34.43
C THR A 17 53.72 36.50 -34.45
N ASN A 18 53.69 35.32 -33.84
CA ASN A 18 52.46 34.56 -33.57
C ASN A 18 51.92 34.77 -32.14
N ILE A 19 52.50 35.65 -31.33
CA ILE A 19 52.05 35.92 -29.95
C ILE A 19 51.22 37.21 -29.82
N HIS A 20 51.13 38.05 -30.86
CA HIS A 20 50.32 39.28 -30.80
C HIS A 20 49.43 39.52 -32.03
N THR A 21 48.48 38.61 -32.25
CA THR A 21 47.12 38.96 -32.70
C THR A 21 46.13 37.88 -32.22
N CYS A 22 45.90 37.79 -30.91
CA CYS A 22 44.58 37.49 -30.33
C CYS A 22 44.62 37.71 -28.80
N LEU A 23 44.92 38.93 -28.36
CA LEU A 23 44.62 39.36 -26.99
C LEU A 23 43.25 40.04 -27.01
N CYS A 24 42.23 39.23 -26.77
CA CYS A 24 41.00 39.50 -26.01
C CYS A 24 39.88 38.56 -26.48
N ALA A 25 39.99 37.29 -26.08
CA ALA A 25 38.84 36.52 -25.66
C ALA A 25 39.37 35.42 -24.73
N SER A 26 39.63 35.79 -23.48
CA SER A 26 39.36 34.86 -22.40
C SER A 26 38.02 34.21 -22.72
N ASN A 27 37.99 32.88 -22.84
CA ASN A 27 36.76 32.11 -22.96
C ASN A 27 36.02 32.25 -21.61
N ILE A 28 35.49 33.44 -21.37
CA ILE A 28 34.59 33.74 -20.26
C ILE A 28 33.35 32.95 -20.66
N SER A 29 33.13 31.81 -20.03
CA SER A 29 31.83 31.15 -20.06
C SER A 29 30.80 32.22 -19.71
N ALA A 30 29.92 32.55 -20.64
CA ALA A 30 28.92 33.57 -20.41
C ALA A 30 28.06 33.14 -19.21
N VAL A 31 28.12 33.94 -18.15
CA VAL A 31 27.46 33.67 -16.87
C VAL A 31 25.99 34.04 -16.98
N CYS A 32 25.13 33.24 -16.34
CA CYS A 32 23.69 33.51 -16.26
C CYS A 32 23.38 34.97 -15.86
N SER A 33 22.43 35.60 -16.56
CA SER A 33 21.94 36.93 -16.21
C SER A 33 21.36 36.95 -14.79
N LYS A 34 21.70 37.96 -13.99
CA LYS A 34 21.13 38.17 -12.66
C LYS A 34 19.59 38.19 -12.67
N GLN A 35 18.98 38.69 -13.73
CA GLN A 35 17.51 38.71 -13.85
C GLN A 35 16.91 37.30 -14.04
N GLU A 36 17.55 36.46 -14.87
CA GLU A 36 17.10 35.08 -15.13
C GLU A 36 17.36 34.20 -13.91
N GLN A 37 18.52 34.36 -13.28
CA GLN A 37 18.87 33.72 -12.01
C GLN A 37 17.82 34.05 -10.94
N LEU A 38 17.47 35.33 -10.74
CA LEU A 38 16.45 35.73 -9.77
C LEU A 38 15.06 35.20 -10.12
N ALA A 39 14.72 35.08 -11.41
CA ALA A 39 13.47 34.48 -11.86
C ALA A 39 13.40 32.99 -11.50
N LEU A 40 14.45 32.23 -11.78
CA LEU A 40 14.56 30.81 -11.44
C LEU A 40 14.55 30.58 -9.93
N LEU A 41 15.25 31.41 -9.15
CA LEU A 41 15.17 31.32 -7.69
C LEU A 41 13.76 31.62 -7.18
N LYS A 42 13.06 32.61 -7.74
CA LYS A 42 11.66 32.87 -7.37
C LYS A 42 10.76 31.69 -7.71
N PHE A 43 10.98 31.02 -8.83
CA PHE A 43 10.28 29.78 -9.18
C PHE A 43 10.59 28.67 -8.16
N LYS A 44 11.87 28.44 -7.82
CA LYS A 44 12.28 27.47 -6.79
C LYS A 44 11.58 27.70 -5.45
N HIS A 45 11.42 28.95 -5.03
CA HIS A 45 10.73 29.27 -3.77
C HIS A 45 9.20 29.14 -3.85
N SER A 46 8.62 29.06 -5.06
CA SER A 46 7.17 28.91 -5.23
C SER A 46 6.69 27.46 -5.29
N VAL A 47 7.61 26.51 -5.47
CA VAL A 47 7.31 25.09 -5.54
C VAL A 47 7.88 24.36 -4.33
N TYR A 48 7.21 23.31 -3.93
CA TYR A 48 7.66 22.36 -2.93
C TYR A 48 8.38 21.21 -3.66
N ASP A 49 9.59 20.91 -3.22
CA ASP A 49 10.54 20.03 -3.91
C ASP A 49 11.09 18.97 -2.94
N ASP A 50 10.23 18.03 -2.55
CA ASP A 50 10.62 16.92 -1.66
C ASP A 50 11.66 16.01 -2.31
N ALA A 51 11.60 15.89 -3.64
CA ALA A 51 12.47 15.03 -4.43
C ALA A 51 13.87 15.62 -4.69
N ASP A 52 14.14 16.86 -4.26
CA ASP A 52 15.41 17.56 -4.48
C ASP A 52 15.76 17.80 -5.96
N MET A 53 14.77 17.88 -6.85
CA MET A 53 14.96 18.12 -8.28
C MET A 53 15.64 19.47 -8.56
N LEU A 54 15.50 20.45 -7.67
CA LEU A 54 16.08 21.80 -7.75
C LEU A 54 17.22 22.00 -6.73
N SER A 55 17.70 20.94 -6.09
CA SER A 55 18.71 21.03 -5.03
C SER A 55 20.01 21.71 -5.49
N SER A 56 20.44 21.44 -6.72
CA SER A 56 21.62 22.05 -7.35
C SER A 56 21.49 23.55 -7.65
N TRP A 57 20.28 24.13 -7.52
CA TRP A 57 20.03 25.55 -7.82
C TRP A 57 20.54 26.44 -6.68
N VAL A 58 21.86 26.57 -6.59
CA VAL A 58 22.62 27.35 -5.61
C VAL A 58 23.79 28.07 -6.28
N GLY A 59 24.22 29.21 -5.71
CA GLY A 59 25.32 30.00 -6.27
C GLY A 59 24.90 31.02 -7.34
N ASN A 60 25.90 31.57 -8.04
CA ASN A 60 25.71 32.77 -8.88
C ASN A 60 25.48 32.49 -10.36
N ASP A 61 25.82 31.30 -10.85
CA ASP A 61 25.69 30.94 -12.25
C ASP A 61 24.61 29.88 -12.44
N CYS A 62 23.42 30.30 -12.87
CA CYS A 62 22.30 29.38 -13.09
C CYS A 62 22.54 28.39 -14.23
N CYS A 63 23.54 28.62 -15.09
CA CYS A 63 23.89 27.71 -16.17
C CYS A 63 24.65 26.46 -15.70
N GLN A 64 25.06 26.42 -14.43
CA GLN A 64 25.62 25.22 -13.78
C GLN A 64 24.56 24.42 -13.01
N TRP A 65 23.32 24.91 -12.96
CA TRP A 65 22.25 24.24 -12.24
C TRP A 65 21.74 23.07 -13.06
N GLU A 66 21.51 21.96 -12.38
CA GLU A 66 20.91 20.78 -13.02
C GLU A 66 19.55 21.15 -13.60
N ARG A 67 19.21 20.58 -14.75
CA ARG A 67 17.96 20.83 -15.49
C ARG A 67 17.81 22.23 -16.08
N VAL A 68 18.80 23.13 -15.92
CA VAL A 68 18.86 24.45 -16.58
C VAL A 68 19.93 24.41 -17.67
N HIS A 69 19.56 24.79 -18.90
CA HIS A 69 20.51 24.88 -20.00
C HIS A 69 20.52 26.28 -20.59
N CYS A 70 21.74 26.80 -20.77
CA CYS A 70 21.97 28.13 -21.32
C CYS A 70 22.64 28.07 -22.68
N ASP A 71 22.46 29.12 -23.46
CA ASP A 71 23.25 29.39 -24.65
C ASP A 71 24.73 29.56 -24.28
N LYS A 72 25.61 28.82 -24.95
CA LYS A 72 27.04 28.76 -24.62
C LYS A 72 27.78 30.07 -24.90
N VAL A 73 27.21 30.96 -25.71
CA VAL A 73 27.84 32.23 -26.13
C VAL A 73 27.33 33.42 -25.32
N THR A 74 26.03 33.47 -25.04
CA THR A 74 25.35 34.60 -24.40
C THR A 74 25.02 34.37 -22.93
N GLY A 75 25.04 33.13 -22.44
CA GLY A 75 24.72 32.77 -21.05
C GLY A 75 23.24 32.94 -20.71
N LYS A 76 22.37 33.10 -21.71
CA LYS A 76 20.91 33.20 -21.56
C LYS A 76 20.29 31.83 -21.39
N VAL A 77 19.25 31.73 -20.57
CA VAL A 77 18.55 30.45 -20.34
C VAL A 77 17.71 30.11 -21.57
N GLU A 78 17.99 28.95 -22.18
CA GLU A 78 17.30 28.46 -23.38
C GLU A 78 16.38 27.27 -23.10
N SER A 79 16.70 26.43 -22.11
CA SER A 79 15.90 25.23 -21.82
C SER A 79 15.75 24.96 -20.33
N LEU A 80 14.54 24.56 -19.93
CA LEU A 80 14.22 24.04 -18.60
C LEU A 80 13.64 22.61 -18.70
N HIS A 81 14.31 21.65 -18.07
CA HIS A 81 13.96 20.21 -18.10
C HIS A 81 13.45 19.74 -16.73
N LEU A 82 12.24 20.16 -16.36
CA LEU A 82 11.69 19.94 -15.02
C LEU A 82 10.67 18.81 -14.98
N ARG A 83 10.76 17.84 -15.89
CA ARG A 83 9.89 16.67 -15.92
C ARG A 83 9.97 15.87 -14.60
N GLY A 84 8.80 15.60 -14.03
CA GLY A 84 8.62 14.70 -12.90
C GLY A 84 8.45 13.24 -13.33
N SER A 85 8.62 12.32 -12.39
CA SER A 85 8.35 10.89 -12.56
C SER A 85 6.84 10.66 -12.67
N ILE A 86 6.43 9.92 -13.70
CA ILE A 86 5.04 9.56 -13.96
C ILE A 86 4.72 8.18 -13.33
N ASN A 87 5.74 7.43 -12.86
CA ASN A 87 5.59 6.09 -12.30
C ASN A 87 5.48 6.12 -10.76
N ASP A 88 4.38 5.58 -10.23
CA ASP A 88 4.06 5.51 -8.78
C ASP A 88 4.74 4.32 -8.05
N ILE A 89 5.62 3.56 -8.70
CA ILE A 89 6.20 2.33 -8.14
C ILE A 89 7.25 2.64 -7.06
N THR A 90 7.97 3.75 -7.18
CA THR A 90 8.96 4.17 -6.17
C THR A 90 8.25 4.78 -4.97
N PHE A 91 8.70 4.45 -3.75
CA PHE A 91 8.16 4.98 -2.49
C PHE A 91 8.14 6.53 -2.43
N PHE A 92 9.01 7.21 -3.20
CA PHE A 92 9.07 8.68 -3.32
C PHE A 92 9.21 9.17 -4.78
N PRO A 93 8.10 9.39 -5.50
CA PRO A 93 8.12 9.89 -6.88
C PRO A 93 8.75 11.28 -6.99
N GLU A 94 9.61 11.45 -7.99
CA GLU A 94 10.24 12.73 -8.28
C GLU A 94 9.24 13.74 -8.86
N ARG A 95 8.70 14.66 -8.06
CA ARG A 95 7.81 15.71 -8.59
C ARG A 95 7.93 17.04 -7.84
N LEU A 96 7.72 18.13 -8.56
CA LEU A 96 7.52 19.47 -7.99
C LEU A 96 6.03 19.67 -7.68
N VAL A 97 5.74 20.18 -6.49
CA VAL A 97 4.36 20.48 -6.08
C VAL A 97 4.20 21.99 -5.92
N GLY A 98 3.32 22.62 -6.71
CA GLY A 98 3.08 24.06 -6.67
C GLY A 98 1.60 24.39 -6.63
N ASN A 99 1.22 25.53 -6.04
CA ASN A 99 -0.16 26.01 -6.16
C ASN A 99 -0.45 26.56 -7.57
N GLU A 100 0.57 27.04 -8.27
CA GLU A 100 0.55 27.48 -9.66
C GLU A 100 1.99 27.56 -10.19
N VAL A 101 2.17 27.71 -11.49
CA VAL A 101 3.49 28.01 -12.06
C VAL A 101 3.80 29.50 -11.85
N SER A 102 4.94 29.78 -11.21
CA SER A 102 5.36 31.15 -10.89
C SER A 102 5.43 32.05 -12.12
N SER A 103 4.72 33.18 -12.07
CA SER A 103 4.82 34.26 -13.08
C SER A 103 6.23 34.85 -13.22
N SER A 104 7.14 34.54 -12.31
CA SER A 104 8.56 34.93 -12.42
C SER A 104 9.23 34.39 -13.68
N LEU A 105 8.82 33.21 -14.19
CA LEU A 105 9.39 32.58 -15.38
C LEU A 105 9.23 33.43 -16.65
N ARG A 106 8.28 34.37 -16.70
CA ARG A 106 8.09 35.30 -17.83
C ARG A 106 9.33 36.14 -18.18
N HIS A 107 10.33 36.20 -17.29
CA HIS A 107 11.58 36.93 -17.53
C HIS A 107 12.61 36.13 -18.35
N LEU A 108 12.38 34.83 -18.56
CA LEU A 108 13.21 33.96 -19.41
C LEU A 108 12.84 34.16 -20.89
N ARG A 109 13.18 35.32 -21.44
CA ARG A 109 12.70 35.74 -22.78
C ARG A 109 13.28 34.93 -23.94
N ASN A 110 14.40 34.24 -23.72
CA ASN A 110 15.12 33.45 -24.70
C ASN A 110 14.78 31.94 -24.61
N LEU A 111 13.77 31.57 -23.81
CA LEU A 111 13.40 30.18 -23.58
C LEU A 111 12.84 29.54 -24.86
N LYS A 112 13.49 28.46 -25.29
CA LYS A 112 13.16 27.64 -26.47
C LYS A 112 12.53 26.31 -26.11
N PHE A 113 12.79 25.81 -24.89
CA PHE A 113 12.31 24.52 -24.41
C PHE A 113 11.81 24.64 -22.97
N LEU A 114 10.56 24.24 -22.72
CA LEU A 114 9.98 24.15 -21.38
C LEU A 114 9.27 22.82 -21.22
N ASP A 115 9.75 22.01 -20.29
CA ASP A 115 9.11 20.77 -19.87
C ASP A 115 8.78 20.82 -18.38
N LEU A 116 7.49 20.86 -18.07
CA LEU A 116 6.92 20.80 -16.72
C LEU A 116 6.07 19.54 -16.52
N SER A 117 6.16 18.57 -17.43
CA SER A 117 5.33 17.36 -17.40
C SER A 117 5.53 16.53 -16.13
N GLY A 118 4.50 15.80 -15.71
CA GLY A 118 4.56 14.89 -14.55
C GLY A 118 4.73 15.56 -13.18
N ASN A 119 4.54 16.88 -13.08
CA ASN A 119 4.54 17.60 -11.80
C ASN A 119 3.13 17.72 -11.19
N ASP A 120 2.98 18.37 -10.03
CA ASP A 120 1.68 18.62 -9.42
C ASP A 120 1.46 20.12 -9.19
N PHE A 121 0.76 20.79 -10.12
CA PHE A 121 0.36 22.19 -9.94
C PHE A 121 -1.07 22.36 -9.38
N ARG A 122 -1.54 21.39 -8.57
CA ARG A 122 -2.75 21.44 -7.73
C ARG A 122 -4.02 21.96 -8.42
N LYS A 123 -4.30 21.49 -9.63
CA LYS A 123 -5.48 21.90 -10.43
C LYS A 123 -5.48 23.40 -10.79
N SER A 124 -4.34 24.07 -10.77
CA SER A 124 -4.23 25.44 -11.26
C SER A 124 -4.49 25.53 -12.76
N ARG A 125 -4.82 26.73 -13.25
CA ARG A 125 -4.93 26.97 -14.69
C ARG A 125 -3.56 27.10 -15.32
N ILE A 126 -3.44 26.73 -16.60
CA ILE A 126 -2.24 27.04 -17.38
C ILE A 126 -2.06 28.58 -17.41
N PRO A 127 -0.91 29.12 -16.98
CA PRO A 127 -0.72 30.57 -16.95
C PRO A 127 -0.69 31.20 -18.35
N GLU A 128 -1.44 32.28 -18.52
CA GLU A 128 -1.51 33.03 -19.79
C GLU A 128 -0.14 33.59 -20.24
N PHE A 129 0.77 33.86 -19.30
CA PHE A 129 2.08 34.41 -19.64
C PHE A 129 2.94 33.45 -20.47
N ILE A 130 2.62 32.16 -20.52
CA ILE A 130 3.32 31.19 -21.37
C ILE A 130 3.27 31.64 -22.83
N GLY A 131 2.18 32.27 -23.28
CA GLY A 131 2.05 32.84 -24.63
C GLY A 131 3.01 34.01 -24.94
N SER A 132 3.78 34.48 -23.95
CA SER A 132 4.79 35.53 -24.14
C SER A 132 6.18 35.00 -24.56
N PHE A 133 6.44 33.69 -24.49
CA PHE A 133 7.72 33.09 -24.86
C PHE A 133 7.87 32.98 -26.39
N LYS A 134 8.27 34.07 -27.05
CA LYS A 134 8.33 34.15 -28.51
C LYS A 134 9.31 33.18 -29.18
N GLU A 135 10.35 32.75 -28.47
CA GLU A 135 11.35 31.80 -28.98
C GLU A 135 10.98 30.33 -28.70
N LEU A 136 9.86 30.08 -28.01
CA LEU A 136 9.51 28.74 -27.56
C LEU A 136 9.22 27.82 -28.75
N SER A 137 9.94 26.71 -28.80
CA SER A 137 9.86 25.69 -29.84
C SER A 137 9.34 24.35 -29.33
N TYR A 138 9.46 24.10 -28.02
CA TYR A 138 8.98 22.91 -27.33
C TYR A 138 8.29 23.31 -26.03
N LEU A 139 7.04 22.87 -25.86
CA LEU A 139 6.28 23.04 -24.63
C LEU A 139 5.63 21.71 -24.26
N ASN A 140 5.95 21.21 -23.06
CA ASN A 140 5.30 20.05 -22.49
C ASN A 140 4.75 20.39 -21.09
N LEU A 141 3.42 20.31 -20.94
CA LEU A 141 2.68 20.53 -19.69
C LEU A 141 1.86 19.29 -19.31
N SER A 142 2.10 18.14 -19.94
CA SER A 142 1.28 16.95 -19.76
C SER A 142 1.32 16.39 -18.36
N ASN A 143 0.19 15.85 -17.93
CA ASN A 143 0.03 15.19 -16.62
C ASN A 143 0.58 16.00 -15.43
N ALA A 144 0.58 17.33 -15.54
CA ALA A 144 1.11 18.24 -14.52
C ALA A 144 0.01 18.74 -13.53
N LYS A 145 -1.15 18.06 -13.52
CA LYS A 145 -2.38 18.43 -12.81
C LYS A 145 -2.86 19.87 -13.04
N PHE A 146 -2.72 20.41 -14.25
CA PHE A 146 -3.40 21.66 -14.63
C PHE A 146 -4.90 21.41 -14.89
N SER A 147 -5.77 22.36 -14.54
CA SER A 147 -7.21 22.24 -14.80
C SER A 147 -7.82 23.48 -15.45
N GLY A 148 -8.93 23.27 -16.14
CA GLY A 148 -9.71 24.33 -16.79
C GLY A 148 -9.34 24.55 -18.25
N ILE A 149 -9.70 25.72 -18.77
CA ILE A 149 -9.66 26.02 -20.20
C ILE A 149 -8.20 26.30 -20.65
N ILE A 150 -7.80 25.73 -21.78
CA ILE A 150 -6.52 26.02 -22.43
C ILE A 150 -6.48 27.50 -22.84
N PRO A 151 -5.48 28.30 -22.39
CA PRO A 151 -5.46 29.74 -22.64
C PRO A 151 -5.22 30.06 -24.13
N PRO A 152 -6.05 30.90 -24.77
CA PRO A 152 -5.92 31.25 -26.18
C PRO A 152 -4.61 31.99 -26.52
N GLN A 153 -3.93 32.55 -25.51
CA GLN A 153 -2.62 33.18 -25.64
C GLN A 153 -1.55 32.21 -26.15
N ILE A 154 -1.74 30.89 -26.04
CA ILE A 154 -0.84 29.88 -26.66
C ILE A 154 -0.74 30.11 -28.17
N ARG A 155 -1.79 30.62 -28.83
CA ARG A 155 -1.80 31.01 -30.25
C ARG A 155 -0.63 31.93 -30.63
N ASN A 156 -0.09 32.69 -29.68
CA ASN A 156 1.00 33.63 -29.91
C ASN A 156 2.39 32.99 -30.05
N LEU A 157 2.50 31.67 -29.89
CA LEU A 157 3.74 30.89 -29.95
C LEU A 157 4.03 30.40 -31.37
N SER A 158 4.23 31.32 -32.31
CA SER A 158 4.38 31.00 -33.74
C SER A 158 5.62 30.15 -34.08
N ASN A 159 6.61 30.07 -33.18
CA ASN A 159 7.82 29.25 -33.32
C ASN A 159 7.68 27.81 -32.78
N LEU A 160 6.53 27.48 -32.20
CA LEU A 160 6.29 26.21 -31.54
C LEU A 160 6.26 25.06 -32.55
N LYS A 161 7.05 24.02 -32.28
CA LYS A 161 7.14 22.80 -33.09
C LYS A 161 6.55 21.59 -32.37
N VAL A 162 6.62 21.58 -31.04
CA VAL A 162 6.08 20.52 -30.18
C VAL A 162 5.21 21.13 -29.09
N LEU A 163 3.97 20.66 -29.00
CA LEU A 163 3.03 21.01 -27.95
C LEU A 163 2.41 19.73 -27.39
N ASP A 164 2.65 19.47 -26.11
CA ASP A 164 2.01 18.40 -25.36
C ASP A 164 1.25 19.00 -24.18
N LEU A 165 -0.08 18.89 -24.24
CA LEU A 165 -1.02 19.32 -23.21
C LEU A 165 -1.87 18.15 -22.70
N SER A 166 -1.42 16.91 -22.89
CA SER A 166 -2.20 15.73 -22.53
C SER A 166 -2.55 15.73 -21.03
N SER A 167 -3.85 15.73 -20.72
CA SER A 167 -4.36 15.79 -19.35
C SER A 167 -5.89 15.65 -19.30
N SER A 168 -6.38 14.75 -18.44
CA SER A 168 -7.80 14.53 -18.16
C SER A 168 -8.54 15.69 -17.47
N THR A 169 -7.83 16.73 -17.03
CA THR A 169 -8.43 17.88 -16.31
C THR A 169 -8.48 19.17 -17.11
N LEU A 170 -7.92 19.18 -18.32
CA LEU A 170 -7.96 20.31 -19.24
C LEU A 170 -9.16 20.21 -20.18
N MET A 171 -9.63 21.37 -20.64
CA MET A 171 -10.70 21.46 -21.63
C MET A 171 -10.42 22.59 -22.63
N SER A 172 -11.08 22.55 -23.79
CA SER A 172 -11.11 23.67 -24.74
C SER A 172 -12.55 24.07 -25.03
N ASP A 173 -12.83 25.38 -25.07
CA ASP A 173 -14.13 25.94 -25.45
C ASP A 173 -14.19 26.31 -26.94
N ASP A 174 -13.04 26.60 -27.56
CA ASP A 174 -12.87 26.79 -29.00
C ASP A 174 -11.50 26.24 -29.42
N MET A 175 -11.40 25.57 -30.56
CA MET A 175 -10.14 25.08 -31.12
C MET A 175 -9.45 26.08 -32.06
N SER A 176 -10.01 27.27 -32.30
CA SER A 176 -9.45 28.25 -33.23
C SER A 176 -8.05 28.79 -32.85
N TRP A 177 -7.63 28.65 -31.59
CA TRP A 177 -6.31 29.06 -31.11
C TRP A 177 -5.15 28.33 -31.80
N ILE A 178 -5.40 27.12 -32.32
CA ILE A 178 -4.38 26.34 -33.02
C ILE A 178 -3.89 27.06 -34.30
N SER A 179 -4.73 27.91 -34.91
CA SER A 179 -4.43 28.61 -36.17
C SER A 179 -3.17 29.51 -36.14
N GLY A 180 -2.69 29.89 -34.95
CA GLY A 180 -1.46 30.68 -34.80
C GLY A 180 -0.17 29.86 -34.76
N LEU A 181 -0.26 28.52 -34.70
CA LEU A 181 0.89 27.62 -34.53
C LEU A 181 1.34 27.01 -35.86
N SER A 182 1.66 27.86 -36.84
CA SER A 182 1.93 27.44 -38.23
C SER A 182 3.18 26.58 -38.43
N LEU A 183 4.07 26.49 -37.44
CA LEU A 183 5.28 25.65 -37.48
C LEU A 183 5.14 24.34 -36.68
N LEU A 184 3.96 24.08 -36.13
CA LEU A 184 3.72 22.94 -35.26
C LEU A 184 3.87 21.64 -36.05
N LYS A 185 4.69 20.73 -35.52
CA LYS A 185 4.93 19.41 -36.09
C LYS A 185 4.28 18.31 -35.26
N TYR A 186 4.29 18.46 -33.93
CA TYR A 186 3.76 17.48 -32.99
C TYR A 186 2.77 18.16 -32.06
N LEU A 187 1.53 17.64 -32.05
CA LEU A 187 0.47 18.06 -31.16
C LEU A 187 -0.07 16.84 -30.41
N ASP A 188 -0.06 16.91 -29.09
CA ASP A 188 -0.67 15.92 -28.22
C ASP A 188 -1.67 16.62 -27.30
N LEU A 189 -2.95 16.27 -27.46
CA LEU A 189 -4.07 16.73 -26.64
C LEU A 189 -4.76 15.55 -25.97
N SER A 190 -4.08 14.41 -25.80
CA SER A 190 -4.69 13.21 -25.22
C SER A 190 -5.40 13.52 -23.89
N ASP A 191 -6.58 12.94 -23.71
CA ASP A 191 -7.47 13.11 -22.55
C ASP A 191 -8.02 14.53 -22.32
N VAL A 192 -7.74 15.51 -23.18
CA VAL A 192 -8.34 16.85 -23.08
C VAL A 192 -9.81 16.80 -23.44
N ASP A 193 -10.69 17.34 -22.59
CA ASP A 193 -12.13 17.40 -22.89
C ASP A 193 -12.43 18.42 -24.00
N LEU A 194 -12.70 17.90 -25.21
CA LEU A 194 -13.14 18.69 -26.36
C LEU A 194 -14.64 18.64 -26.60
N SER A 195 -15.44 18.00 -25.73
CA SER A 195 -16.87 17.74 -25.97
C SER A 195 -17.72 19.01 -26.21
N LYS A 196 -17.30 20.14 -25.63
CA LYS A 196 -17.97 21.45 -25.74
C LYS A 196 -17.24 22.45 -26.64
N ALA A 197 -16.13 22.04 -27.26
CA ALA A 197 -15.32 22.95 -28.05
C ALA A 197 -16.03 23.34 -29.36
N GLN A 198 -15.95 24.61 -29.73
CA GLN A 198 -16.29 25.07 -31.08
C GLN A 198 -15.13 24.77 -32.05
N ASN A 199 -15.46 24.60 -33.34
CA ASN A 199 -14.50 24.39 -34.43
C ASN A 199 -13.51 23.22 -34.22
N ARG A 200 -13.97 22.13 -33.59
CA ARG A 200 -13.16 20.93 -33.28
C ARG A 200 -12.44 20.35 -34.50
N ASP A 201 -13.10 20.43 -35.64
CA ASP A 201 -12.64 19.95 -36.93
C ASP A 201 -11.40 20.69 -37.46
N MET A 202 -11.13 21.93 -37.01
CA MET A 202 -9.97 22.73 -37.45
C MET A 202 -8.64 21.99 -37.28
N VAL A 203 -8.52 21.13 -36.27
CA VAL A 203 -7.30 20.34 -36.01
C VAL A 203 -6.92 19.48 -37.21
N PHE A 204 -7.91 19.02 -37.97
CA PHE A 204 -7.73 18.11 -39.09
C PHE A 204 -7.36 18.81 -40.41
N TYR A 205 -7.58 20.13 -40.55
CA TYR A 205 -7.32 20.80 -41.83
C TYR A 205 -6.52 22.10 -41.76
N MET A 206 -6.27 22.68 -40.58
CA MET A 206 -5.54 23.95 -40.49
C MET A 206 -4.02 23.82 -40.33
N MET A 207 -3.49 22.61 -40.22
CA MET A 207 -2.11 22.35 -39.81
C MET A 207 -1.32 21.52 -40.86
N PRO A 208 -0.95 22.10 -42.01
CA PRO A 208 -0.25 21.35 -43.06
C PRO A 208 1.16 20.89 -42.65
N SER A 209 1.77 21.48 -41.62
CA SER A 209 3.10 21.12 -41.11
C SER A 209 3.09 19.93 -40.14
N LEU A 210 1.91 19.46 -39.73
CA LEU A 210 1.78 18.45 -38.69
C LEU A 210 2.23 17.08 -39.19
N VAL A 211 2.98 16.39 -38.34
CA VAL A 211 3.56 15.07 -38.58
C VAL A 211 3.05 14.06 -37.55
N LYS A 212 2.87 14.49 -36.30
CA LYS A 212 2.27 13.69 -35.21
C LYS A 212 1.08 14.42 -34.62
N LEU A 213 -0.04 13.71 -34.55
CA LEU A 213 -1.27 14.16 -33.90
C LEU A 213 -1.75 13.07 -32.96
N SER A 214 -1.91 13.38 -31.68
CA SER A 214 -2.67 12.54 -30.75
C SER A 214 -3.86 13.30 -30.17
N LEU A 215 -5.03 12.69 -30.32
CA LEU A 215 -6.32 13.13 -29.82
C LEU A 215 -7.02 11.97 -29.10
N SER A 216 -6.24 11.07 -28.47
CA SER A 216 -6.79 9.97 -27.69
C SER A 216 -7.67 10.52 -26.55
N GLY A 217 -8.79 9.87 -26.21
CA GLY A 217 -9.57 10.25 -25.02
C GLY A 217 -10.22 11.64 -25.06
N CYS A 218 -10.37 12.26 -26.24
CA CYS A 218 -10.82 13.65 -26.40
C CYS A 218 -12.35 13.84 -26.49
N SER A 219 -13.13 12.79 -26.18
CA SER A 219 -14.59 12.75 -26.37
C SER A 219 -15.04 13.02 -27.82
N LEU A 220 -14.24 12.64 -28.82
CA LEU A 220 -14.58 12.80 -30.25
C LEU A 220 -15.60 11.74 -30.69
N THR A 221 -16.40 12.08 -31.71
CA THR A 221 -17.48 11.26 -32.27
C THR A 221 -17.39 11.21 -33.79
N ASN A 222 -18.14 10.30 -34.43
CA ASN A 222 -18.17 10.18 -35.90
C ASN A 222 -18.51 11.50 -36.64
N ALA A 223 -19.29 12.40 -36.02
CA ALA A 223 -19.63 13.69 -36.60
C ALA A 223 -18.40 14.59 -36.79
N ASP A 224 -17.44 14.51 -35.88
CA ASP A 224 -16.18 15.26 -35.94
C ASP A 224 -15.28 14.74 -37.09
N LEU A 225 -15.46 13.48 -37.49
CA LEU A 225 -14.77 12.88 -38.63
C LEU A 225 -15.44 13.19 -39.98
N GLY A 226 -16.74 13.51 -40.00
CA GLY A 226 -17.53 13.69 -41.23
C GLY A 226 -17.07 14.85 -42.12
N THR A 227 -16.41 15.87 -41.54
CA THR A 227 -15.82 17.00 -42.28
C THR A 227 -14.53 16.64 -43.01
N LEU A 228 -13.83 15.57 -42.60
CA LEU A 228 -12.60 15.10 -43.24
C LEU A 228 -12.83 14.49 -44.62
N SER A 229 -13.98 13.85 -44.85
CA SER A 229 -14.31 13.22 -46.14
C SER A 229 -14.27 14.18 -47.33
N ASN A 230 -14.35 15.51 -47.08
CA ASN A 230 -14.33 16.55 -48.11
C ASN A 230 -12.98 17.31 -48.23
N SER A 231 -12.01 17.05 -47.34
CA SER A 231 -10.77 17.85 -47.24
C SER A 231 -9.54 17.01 -47.63
N SER A 232 -9.29 16.86 -48.93
CA SER A 232 -8.35 15.87 -49.47
C SER A 232 -6.86 16.24 -49.43
N THR A 233 -6.45 17.37 -48.86
CA THR A 233 -5.08 17.90 -49.04
C THR A 233 -4.24 18.13 -47.79
N THR A 234 -4.81 18.18 -46.58
CA THR A 234 -4.09 18.71 -45.40
C THR A 234 -3.53 17.67 -44.42
N LEU A 235 -3.92 16.40 -44.52
CA LEU A 235 -3.43 15.33 -43.64
C LEU A 235 -2.44 14.38 -44.28
N ALA A 236 -2.11 14.58 -45.56
CA ALA A 236 -1.18 13.73 -46.29
C ALA A 236 0.23 13.67 -45.66
N ASN A 237 0.59 14.66 -44.84
CA ASN A 237 1.90 14.75 -44.16
C ASN A 237 1.94 14.05 -42.80
N ILE A 238 0.80 13.63 -42.24
CA ILE A 238 0.76 12.96 -40.94
C ILE A 238 1.38 11.57 -41.07
N LYS A 239 2.34 11.30 -40.18
CA LYS A 239 3.01 10.01 -40.01
C LYS A 239 2.50 9.24 -38.80
N HIS A 240 2.06 9.93 -37.76
CA HIS A 240 1.57 9.32 -36.54
C HIS A 240 0.23 9.93 -36.15
N LEU A 241 -0.80 9.11 -36.16
CA LEU A 241 -2.16 9.52 -35.82
C LEU A 241 -2.70 8.61 -34.72
N ASP A 242 -3.05 9.21 -33.59
CA ASP A 242 -3.67 8.53 -32.46
C ASP A 242 -5.04 9.13 -32.19
N LEU A 243 -6.07 8.29 -32.35
CA LEU A 243 -7.48 8.60 -32.19
C LEU A 243 -8.14 7.63 -31.19
N GLY A 244 -7.34 6.91 -30.40
CA GLY A 244 -7.84 5.89 -29.46
C GLY A 244 -8.77 6.46 -28.38
N TYR A 245 -9.47 5.60 -27.67
CA TYR A 245 -10.28 5.96 -26.48
C TYR A 245 -11.32 7.08 -26.71
N ASN A 246 -11.78 7.24 -27.95
CA ASN A 246 -12.87 8.16 -28.32
C ASN A 246 -14.20 7.41 -28.49
N HIS A 247 -15.27 8.12 -28.82
CA HIS A 247 -16.62 7.57 -29.02
C HIS A 247 -16.92 7.35 -30.50
N PHE A 248 -15.99 6.71 -31.21
CA PHE A 248 -16.19 6.36 -32.60
C PHE A 248 -16.84 4.97 -32.73
N GLU A 249 -17.76 4.83 -33.69
CA GLU A 249 -18.51 3.59 -33.91
C GLU A 249 -18.81 3.36 -35.39
N GLY A 250 -19.12 2.12 -35.78
CA GLY A 250 -19.57 1.80 -37.13
C GLY A 250 -18.45 1.42 -38.11
N GLN A 251 -18.53 1.86 -39.36
CA GLN A 251 -17.61 1.44 -40.43
C GLN A 251 -16.28 2.23 -40.42
N PHE A 252 -15.21 1.58 -40.89
CA PHE A 252 -13.91 2.22 -41.02
C PHE A 252 -13.96 3.42 -41.99
N PRO A 253 -13.49 4.61 -41.57
CA PRO A 253 -13.55 5.79 -42.42
C PRO A 253 -12.66 5.70 -43.68
N GLY A 254 -13.25 5.88 -44.87
CA GLY A 254 -12.52 5.80 -46.14
C GLY A 254 -11.44 6.88 -46.35
N PHE A 255 -11.47 8.00 -45.62
CA PHE A 255 -10.49 9.09 -45.80
C PHE A 255 -9.06 8.69 -45.42
N PHE A 256 -8.87 7.66 -44.58
CA PHE A 256 -7.54 7.14 -44.25
C PHE A 256 -6.79 6.65 -45.50
N GLN A 257 -7.49 6.28 -46.57
CA GLN A 257 -6.88 5.93 -47.86
C GLN A 257 -6.06 7.07 -48.47
N ASN A 258 -6.38 8.32 -48.14
CA ASN A 258 -5.67 9.49 -48.65
C ASN A 258 -4.43 9.86 -47.80
N MET A 259 -4.22 9.23 -46.64
CA MET A 259 -3.09 9.50 -45.73
C MET A 259 -1.86 8.66 -46.09
N THR A 260 -1.26 8.94 -47.25
CA THR A 260 -0.16 8.11 -47.81
C THR A 260 1.17 8.13 -47.04
N SER A 261 1.38 9.09 -46.14
CA SER A 261 2.61 9.17 -45.30
C SER A 261 2.47 8.48 -43.94
N LEU A 262 1.31 7.89 -43.63
CA LEU A 262 1.05 7.33 -42.31
C LEU A 262 2.05 6.19 -42.02
N GLU A 263 2.55 6.15 -40.80
CA GLU A 263 3.47 5.12 -40.28
C GLU A 263 2.91 4.44 -39.02
N PHE A 264 2.09 5.17 -38.25
CA PHE A 264 1.42 4.72 -37.04
C PHE A 264 -0.04 5.18 -37.04
N LEU A 265 -0.95 4.24 -36.74
CA LEU A 265 -2.37 4.51 -36.49
C LEU A 265 -2.84 3.79 -35.22
N ASP A 266 -3.45 4.53 -34.31
CA ASP A 266 -4.15 4.00 -33.14
C ASP A 266 -5.64 4.35 -33.20
N LEU A 267 -6.47 3.32 -33.18
CA LEU A 267 -7.93 3.39 -33.15
C LEU A 267 -8.50 2.53 -32.02
N SER A 268 -7.73 2.30 -30.97
CA SER A 268 -8.17 1.53 -29.81
C SER A 268 -9.50 2.10 -29.28
N TYR A 269 -10.42 1.23 -28.87
CA TYR A 269 -11.80 1.58 -28.46
C TYR A 269 -12.73 2.13 -29.56
N PHE A 270 -12.35 2.07 -30.85
CA PHE A 270 -13.30 2.28 -31.94
C PHE A 270 -14.25 1.07 -32.05
N ASP A 271 -15.55 1.26 -31.87
CA ASP A 271 -16.52 0.14 -31.87
C ASP A 271 -16.94 -0.27 -33.30
N PHE A 272 -16.32 -1.34 -33.84
CA PHE A 272 -16.71 -1.91 -35.13
C PHE A 272 -17.88 -2.91 -35.04
N SER A 273 -18.37 -3.28 -33.85
CA SER A 273 -19.40 -4.31 -33.67
C SER A 273 -20.73 -3.94 -34.35
N LEU A 274 -21.01 -2.65 -34.49
CA LEU A 274 -22.20 -2.11 -35.14
C LEU A 274 -22.12 -2.09 -36.67
N SER A 275 -20.96 -2.43 -37.26
CA SER A 275 -20.79 -2.51 -38.70
C SER A 275 -21.36 -3.83 -39.26
N GLY A 276 -22.50 -3.76 -39.94
CA GLY A 276 -23.24 -4.93 -40.45
C GLY A 276 -22.56 -5.77 -41.55
N ASN A 277 -21.25 -5.62 -41.78
CA ASN A 277 -20.41 -6.47 -42.63
C ASN A 277 -18.93 -6.04 -42.43
N SER A 278 -18.21 -6.66 -41.50
CA SER A 278 -16.83 -6.26 -41.14
C SER A 278 -15.73 -6.84 -42.05
N THR A 279 -16.09 -7.47 -43.17
CA THR A 279 -15.15 -8.33 -43.92
C THR A 279 -14.11 -7.60 -44.77
N ASP A 280 -14.10 -6.26 -44.87
CA ASP A 280 -13.19 -5.52 -45.77
C ASP A 280 -12.36 -4.42 -45.10
N PHE A 281 -12.32 -4.35 -43.76
CA PHE A 281 -11.51 -3.34 -43.06
C PHE A 281 -10.01 -3.46 -43.40
N LEU A 282 -9.44 -4.68 -43.30
CA LEU A 282 -8.03 -4.91 -43.63
C LEU A 282 -7.72 -4.77 -45.12
N SER A 283 -8.73 -4.87 -46.00
CA SER A 283 -8.55 -4.70 -47.44
C SER A 283 -8.57 -3.22 -47.87
N THR A 284 -9.10 -2.32 -47.02
CA THR A 284 -9.16 -0.87 -47.26
C THR A 284 -7.95 -0.09 -46.72
N ILE A 285 -7.04 -0.76 -46.01
CA ILE A 285 -5.86 -0.12 -45.40
C ILE A 285 -4.71 -0.09 -46.40
N HIS A 286 -4.22 1.11 -46.68
CA HIS A 286 -3.06 1.34 -47.53
C HIS A 286 -1.93 1.96 -46.70
N TYR A 287 -0.81 1.24 -46.61
CA TYR A 287 0.53 1.74 -46.22
C TYR A 287 0.67 2.35 -44.81
N PHE A 288 0.81 1.53 -43.76
CA PHE A 288 1.56 1.93 -42.54
C PHE A 288 2.09 0.72 -41.76
N PRO A 289 3.33 0.76 -41.22
CA PRO A 289 3.94 -0.38 -40.52
C PRO A 289 3.40 -0.69 -39.12
N MET A 290 2.82 0.28 -38.39
CA MET A 290 2.29 0.06 -37.03
C MET A 290 0.80 0.39 -36.93
N MET A 291 0.03 -0.54 -36.39
CA MET A 291 -1.41 -0.41 -36.17
C MET A 291 -1.83 -0.91 -34.79
N ARG A 292 -2.67 -0.14 -34.10
CA ARG A 292 -3.32 -0.54 -32.85
C ARG A 292 -4.83 -0.46 -32.96
N LEU A 293 -5.47 -1.57 -32.61
CA LEU A 293 -6.92 -1.76 -32.63
C LEU A 293 -7.35 -2.48 -31.35
N SER A 294 -6.83 -2.05 -30.20
CA SER A 294 -7.18 -2.66 -28.93
C SER A 294 -8.64 -2.36 -28.57
N SER A 295 -9.37 -3.36 -28.08
CA SER A 295 -10.76 -3.18 -27.59
C SER A 295 -11.73 -2.58 -28.60
N CYS A 296 -11.62 -2.97 -29.86
CA CYS A 296 -12.44 -2.46 -30.97
C CYS A 296 -13.67 -3.35 -31.29
N GLY A 297 -13.97 -4.33 -30.46
CA GLY A 297 -15.13 -5.22 -30.63
C GLY A 297 -15.02 -6.20 -31.80
N LEU A 298 -13.81 -6.60 -32.19
CA LEU A 298 -13.52 -7.39 -33.41
C LEU A 298 -13.88 -8.89 -33.32
N HIS A 299 -14.59 -9.36 -32.28
CA HIS A 299 -14.95 -10.76 -32.07
C HIS A 299 -15.66 -11.48 -33.24
N ASN A 300 -16.49 -10.78 -34.01
CA ASN A 300 -17.19 -11.35 -35.19
C ASN A 300 -16.35 -11.30 -36.48
N MET A 301 -15.12 -10.78 -36.43
CA MET A 301 -14.30 -10.62 -37.62
C MET A 301 -13.67 -11.95 -38.00
N HIS A 302 -14.13 -12.54 -39.11
CA HIS A 302 -13.53 -13.76 -39.65
C HIS A 302 -12.15 -13.46 -40.24
N LEU A 303 -11.10 -13.60 -39.42
CA LEU A 303 -9.69 -13.57 -39.84
C LEU A 303 -9.30 -14.87 -40.59
N SER A 304 -10.06 -15.20 -41.64
CA SER A 304 -9.84 -16.38 -42.47
C SER A 304 -9.09 -16.01 -43.75
N PRO A 305 -8.26 -16.92 -44.29
CA PRO A 305 -7.49 -16.65 -45.50
C PRO A 305 -8.32 -16.27 -46.74
N ASN A 306 -9.58 -16.69 -46.81
CA ASN A 306 -10.43 -16.51 -47.99
C ASN A 306 -11.02 -15.09 -48.11
N HIS A 307 -10.86 -14.25 -47.09
CA HIS A 307 -11.46 -12.91 -47.02
C HIS A 307 -10.41 -11.78 -46.96
N LEU A 308 -9.13 -12.08 -47.15
CA LEU A 308 -8.04 -11.12 -46.98
C LEU A 308 -7.17 -11.00 -48.23
N ASN A 309 -6.91 -9.78 -48.67
CA ASN A 309 -5.99 -9.50 -49.79
C ASN A 309 -4.53 -9.52 -49.29
N PHE A 310 -3.90 -10.70 -49.40
CA PHE A 310 -2.55 -10.97 -48.84
C PHE A 310 -1.43 -10.08 -49.35
N THR A 311 -1.55 -9.53 -50.57
CA THR A 311 -0.52 -8.66 -51.14
C THR A 311 -0.40 -7.34 -50.36
N ILE A 312 -1.50 -6.86 -49.77
CA ILE A 312 -1.62 -5.53 -49.15
C ILE A 312 -1.28 -5.56 -47.65
N ILE A 313 -1.60 -6.67 -46.97
CA ILE A 313 -1.36 -6.86 -45.52
C ILE A 313 0.14 -7.12 -45.23
N SER A 314 0.91 -7.47 -46.25
CA SER A 314 2.35 -7.80 -46.16
C SER A 314 3.27 -6.64 -45.76
N ILE A 315 2.78 -5.42 -45.52
CA ILE A 315 3.57 -4.24 -45.12
C ILE A 315 3.59 -4.04 -43.60
N ILE A 316 2.57 -4.53 -42.89
CA ILE A 316 2.42 -4.31 -41.45
C ILE A 316 3.54 -5.04 -40.70
N GLN A 317 4.24 -4.31 -39.84
CA GLN A 317 5.33 -4.82 -39.01
C GLN A 317 4.90 -4.99 -37.55
N HIS A 318 3.99 -4.16 -37.07
CA HIS A 318 3.50 -4.18 -35.69
C HIS A 318 1.98 -4.08 -35.67
N MET A 319 1.34 -5.05 -35.03
CA MET A 319 -0.12 -5.14 -34.93
C MET A 319 -0.52 -5.43 -33.50
N ASP A 320 -1.41 -4.60 -32.96
CA ASP A 320 -2.03 -4.79 -31.64
C ASP A 320 -3.54 -4.97 -31.81
N LEU A 321 -4.01 -6.14 -31.39
CA LEU A 321 -5.39 -6.59 -31.41
C LEU A 321 -5.84 -7.01 -30.01
N SER A 322 -5.21 -6.48 -28.97
CA SER A 322 -5.53 -6.81 -27.59
C SER A 322 -6.99 -6.44 -27.23
N GLY A 323 -7.58 -7.11 -26.24
CA GLY A 323 -8.90 -6.72 -25.71
C GLY A 323 -10.09 -6.89 -26.66
N ASN A 324 -10.00 -7.67 -27.74
CA ASN A 324 -11.03 -7.77 -28.78
C ASN A 324 -12.01 -8.95 -28.64
N LEU A 325 -11.89 -9.75 -27.58
CA LEU A 325 -12.71 -10.95 -27.35
C LEU A 325 -12.60 -11.97 -28.50
N LEU A 326 -11.44 -12.06 -29.15
CA LEU A 326 -11.18 -13.07 -30.18
C LEU A 326 -11.18 -14.47 -29.53
N GLU A 327 -12.05 -15.37 -30.00
CA GLU A 327 -12.22 -16.71 -29.42
C GLU A 327 -11.70 -17.84 -30.32
N GLY A 328 -11.36 -18.96 -29.69
CA GLY A 328 -11.06 -20.21 -30.39
C GLY A 328 -9.66 -20.24 -31.00
N ARG A 329 -9.58 -20.54 -32.31
CA ARG A 329 -8.32 -20.84 -32.98
C ARG A 329 -7.48 -19.59 -33.25
N PHE A 330 -6.16 -19.74 -33.14
CA PHE A 330 -5.20 -18.72 -33.55
C PHE A 330 -5.45 -18.35 -35.03
N PRO A 331 -5.60 -17.06 -35.37
CA PRO A 331 -5.95 -16.66 -36.73
C PRO A 331 -4.85 -17.01 -37.75
N SER A 332 -5.16 -17.92 -38.68
CA SER A 332 -4.19 -18.39 -39.69
C SER A 332 -3.81 -17.32 -40.72
N ALA A 333 -4.57 -16.23 -40.82
CA ALA A 333 -4.20 -15.10 -41.67
C ALA A 333 -2.81 -14.52 -41.34
N PHE A 334 -2.43 -14.49 -40.06
CA PHE A 334 -1.17 -13.90 -39.61
C PHE A 334 0.06 -14.69 -40.07
N THR A 335 -0.06 -16.00 -40.31
CA THR A 335 1.08 -16.80 -40.81
C THR A 335 1.53 -16.38 -42.21
N ASN A 336 0.65 -15.72 -42.97
CA ASN A 336 0.94 -15.26 -44.32
C ASN A 336 1.52 -13.83 -44.34
N MET A 337 1.62 -13.15 -43.19
CA MET A 337 2.13 -11.78 -43.08
C MET A 337 3.66 -11.78 -42.92
N SER A 338 4.37 -11.83 -44.04
CA SER A 338 5.84 -11.97 -44.04
C SER A 338 6.60 -10.80 -43.40
N SER A 339 6.05 -9.58 -43.35
CA SER A 339 6.74 -8.44 -42.70
C SER A 339 6.42 -8.27 -41.21
N LEU A 340 5.53 -9.10 -40.64
CA LEU A 340 5.08 -8.95 -39.25
C LEU A 340 6.23 -9.29 -38.27
N LEU A 341 6.66 -8.29 -37.50
CA LEU A 341 7.73 -8.38 -36.50
C LEU A 341 7.19 -8.42 -35.07
N SER A 342 6.02 -7.83 -34.82
CA SER A 342 5.40 -7.76 -33.49
C SER A 342 3.90 -7.98 -33.59
N LEU A 343 3.39 -8.83 -32.72
CA LEU A 343 1.96 -9.13 -32.63
C LEU A 343 1.53 -9.13 -31.16
N ASP A 344 0.56 -8.29 -30.83
CA ASP A 344 -0.08 -8.25 -29.52
C ASP A 344 -1.52 -8.74 -29.65
N LEU A 345 -1.80 -9.83 -28.94
CA LEU A 345 -3.10 -10.48 -28.84
C LEU A 345 -3.52 -10.62 -27.37
N ALA A 346 -2.99 -9.79 -26.48
CA ALA A 346 -3.28 -9.85 -25.06
C ALA A 346 -4.77 -9.66 -24.76
N THR A 347 -5.27 -10.20 -23.66
CA THR A 347 -6.66 -9.97 -23.21
C THR A 347 -7.69 -10.38 -24.28
N ASN A 348 -7.53 -11.58 -24.84
CA ASN A 348 -8.48 -12.21 -25.74
C ASN A 348 -8.93 -13.57 -25.15
N MET A 349 -9.63 -14.40 -25.93
CA MET A 349 -10.14 -15.72 -25.52
C MET A 349 -9.54 -16.85 -26.36
N LEU A 350 -8.30 -16.69 -26.83
CA LEU A 350 -7.61 -17.69 -27.65
C LEU A 350 -7.21 -18.90 -26.80
N ASN A 351 -7.37 -20.11 -27.37
CA ASN A 351 -7.15 -21.35 -26.64
C ASN A 351 -6.50 -22.47 -27.47
N SER A 352 -5.92 -22.16 -28.63
CA SER A 352 -5.33 -23.16 -29.54
C SER A 352 -3.87 -22.88 -29.85
N SER A 353 -3.10 -23.91 -30.18
CA SER A 353 -1.69 -23.80 -30.57
C SER A 353 -1.37 -22.69 -31.58
N VAL A 354 -0.35 -21.89 -31.28
CA VAL A 354 0.23 -20.86 -32.13
C VAL A 354 1.08 -21.51 -33.24
N PRO A 355 0.84 -21.20 -34.52
CA PRO A 355 1.65 -21.66 -35.64
C PRO A 355 3.02 -20.96 -35.68
N ILE A 356 4.02 -21.61 -36.28
CA ILE A 356 5.36 -21.03 -36.44
C ILE A 356 5.31 -19.81 -37.37
N MET A 357 5.72 -18.65 -36.86
CA MET A 357 5.80 -17.39 -37.60
C MET A 357 7.26 -16.92 -37.69
N PRO A 358 8.02 -17.29 -38.74
CA PRO A 358 9.49 -17.22 -38.76
C PRO A 358 10.10 -15.81 -38.72
N ASN A 359 9.34 -14.77 -39.07
CA ASN A 359 9.83 -13.38 -39.05
C ASN A 359 9.41 -12.62 -37.78
N LEU A 360 8.51 -13.21 -36.97
CA LEU A 360 7.99 -12.57 -35.78
C LEU A 360 9.07 -12.53 -34.69
N LEU A 361 9.32 -11.35 -34.13
CA LEU A 361 10.32 -11.13 -33.08
C LEU A 361 9.68 -10.92 -31.69
N ARG A 362 8.47 -10.38 -31.64
CA ARG A 362 7.73 -10.08 -30.40
C ARG A 362 6.32 -10.63 -30.46
N LEU A 363 5.91 -11.30 -29.40
CA LEU A 363 4.57 -11.88 -29.30
C LEU A 363 4.03 -11.68 -27.88
N ASP A 364 2.89 -11.02 -27.77
CA ASP A 364 2.12 -10.93 -26.52
C ASP A 364 0.83 -11.74 -26.64
N LEU A 365 0.67 -12.73 -25.77
CA LEU A 365 -0.49 -13.59 -25.65
C LEU A 365 -1.03 -13.56 -24.21
N SER A 366 -0.63 -12.57 -23.41
CA SER A 366 -1.03 -12.49 -22.01
C SER A 366 -2.55 -12.42 -21.86
N ARG A 367 -3.10 -12.90 -20.73
CA ARG A 367 -4.55 -12.89 -20.46
C ARG A 367 -5.37 -13.54 -21.58
N ASN A 368 -5.01 -14.77 -21.95
CA ASN A 368 -5.79 -15.61 -22.86
C ASN A 368 -6.18 -16.93 -22.15
N ASN A 369 -6.71 -17.89 -22.91
CA ASN A 369 -7.23 -19.16 -22.39
C ASN A 369 -6.36 -20.34 -22.85
N PHE A 370 -5.04 -20.17 -22.97
CA PHE A 370 -4.14 -21.25 -23.35
C PHE A 370 -4.00 -22.26 -22.19
N GLU A 371 -4.30 -23.53 -22.45
CA GLU A 371 -4.25 -24.59 -21.43
C GLU A 371 -2.86 -25.23 -21.30
N HIS A 372 -2.03 -25.19 -22.35
CA HIS A 372 -0.69 -25.78 -22.36
C HIS A 372 0.37 -24.78 -22.80
N ILE A 373 1.53 -24.81 -22.14
CA ILE A 373 2.64 -23.91 -22.47
C ILE A 373 3.24 -24.23 -23.85
N GLU A 374 3.10 -25.46 -24.34
CA GLU A 374 3.49 -25.83 -25.69
C GLU A 374 2.65 -25.13 -26.76
N ASP A 375 1.40 -24.77 -26.43
CA ASP A 375 0.48 -24.12 -27.36
C ASP A 375 0.93 -22.70 -27.69
N VAL A 376 1.59 -21.99 -26.77
CA VAL A 376 2.12 -20.64 -27.05
C VAL A 376 3.39 -20.65 -27.91
N GLY A 377 3.88 -21.83 -28.29
CA GLY A 377 4.98 -21.95 -29.25
C GLY A 377 6.38 -21.66 -28.69
N ILE A 378 6.52 -21.50 -27.36
CA ILE A 378 7.78 -21.14 -26.68
C ILE A 378 8.96 -22.04 -27.09
N TRP A 379 8.73 -23.33 -27.33
CA TRP A 379 9.78 -24.29 -27.70
C TRP A 379 10.07 -24.35 -29.20
N ARG A 380 9.13 -23.91 -30.05
CA ARG A 380 9.20 -24.06 -31.52
C ARG A 380 9.63 -22.77 -32.23
N GLN A 381 9.42 -21.61 -31.61
CA GLN A 381 9.73 -20.28 -32.17
C GLN A 381 11.04 -19.72 -31.61
N CYS A 382 12.16 -20.40 -31.90
CA CYS A 382 13.47 -20.07 -31.31
C CYS A 382 14.06 -18.71 -31.71
N HIS A 383 13.52 -18.07 -32.75
CA HIS A 383 13.92 -16.76 -33.27
C HIS A 383 13.25 -15.58 -32.56
N LEU A 384 12.21 -15.84 -31.75
CA LEU A 384 11.56 -14.79 -30.95
C LEU A 384 12.57 -14.16 -29.98
N LYS A 385 12.46 -12.84 -29.84
CA LYS A 385 13.21 -12.06 -28.86
C LYS A 385 12.40 -11.79 -27.60
N GLU A 386 11.10 -11.53 -27.75
CA GLU A 386 10.23 -11.20 -26.62
C GLU A 386 8.96 -12.04 -26.70
N LEU A 387 8.61 -12.65 -25.57
CA LEU A 387 7.37 -13.40 -25.41
C LEU A 387 6.76 -13.06 -24.06
N ASN A 388 5.53 -12.57 -24.09
CA ASN A 388 4.70 -12.39 -22.91
C ASN A 388 3.50 -13.32 -23.00
N VAL A 389 3.38 -14.21 -22.02
CA VAL A 389 2.26 -15.16 -21.92
C VAL A 389 1.65 -15.12 -20.52
N SER A 390 1.90 -14.05 -19.78
CA SER A 390 1.42 -13.86 -18.42
C SER A 390 -0.09 -13.97 -18.31
N ASP A 391 -0.61 -14.29 -17.13
CA ASP A 391 -2.05 -14.47 -16.88
C ASP A 391 -2.71 -15.55 -17.79
N ASN A 392 -1.97 -16.61 -18.19
CA ASN A 392 -2.54 -17.80 -18.83
C ASN A 392 -2.49 -18.99 -17.86
N TYR A 393 -3.64 -19.53 -17.47
CA TYR A 393 -3.69 -20.66 -16.52
C TYR A 393 -3.32 -22.00 -17.18
N PHE A 394 -2.02 -22.28 -17.31
CA PHE A 394 -1.57 -23.56 -17.87
C PHE A 394 -1.97 -24.73 -16.93
N GLY A 395 -2.75 -25.67 -17.47
CA GLY A 395 -3.36 -26.78 -16.75
C GLY A 395 -2.37 -27.86 -16.31
N ILE A 396 -1.15 -27.88 -16.85
CA ILE A 396 -0.12 -28.89 -16.59
C ILE A 396 1.13 -28.22 -16.01
N GLU A 397 1.80 -28.89 -15.07
CA GLU A 397 3.10 -28.44 -14.56
C GLU A 397 4.13 -28.40 -15.69
N MET A 398 4.88 -27.30 -15.79
CA MET A 398 5.91 -27.14 -16.82
C MET A 398 7.07 -28.11 -16.53
N THR A 399 7.04 -29.29 -17.17
CA THR A 399 8.15 -30.24 -17.11
C THR A 399 9.30 -29.79 -18.03
N ASP A 400 10.54 -30.16 -17.68
CA ASP A 400 11.68 -29.96 -18.59
C ASP A 400 11.35 -30.55 -19.97
N SER A 401 11.72 -29.81 -21.03
CA SER A 401 11.24 -30.00 -22.40
C SER A 401 11.14 -31.48 -22.80
N PRO A 402 10.07 -31.91 -23.50
CA PRO A 402 10.00 -33.27 -24.02
C PRO A 402 11.30 -33.59 -24.76
N LYS A 403 11.91 -34.74 -24.43
CA LYS A 403 13.25 -35.19 -24.88
C LYS A 403 13.48 -35.16 -26.41
N ASN A 404 12.46 -34.83 -27.21
CA ASN A 404 12.47 -34.75 -28.66
C ASN A 404 12.52 -33.32 -29.26
N VAL A 405 12.59 -32.22 -28.48
CA VAL A 405 12.70 -30.84 -29.05
C VAL A 405 14.15 -30.36 -29.15
N SER A 406 15.11 -31.29 -29.20
CA SER A 406 16.53 -31.02 -29.41
C SER A 406 16.88 -30.72 -30.88
N GLU A 407 16.21 -29.77 -31.52
CA GLU A 407 16.58 -29.32 -32.88
C GLU A 407 17.29 -27.95 -32.90
N PHE A 408 17.10 -27.10 -31.88
CA PHE A 408 17.75 -25.79 -31.82
C PHE A 408 18.86 -25.75 -30.79
N SER A 409 20.04 -25.34 -31.23
CA SER A 409 21.22 -25.20 -30.38
C SER A 409 21.19 -23.93 -29.52
N GLN A 410 20.43 -22.90 -29.91
CA GLN A 410 20.31 -21.61 -29.21
C GLN A 410 18.93 -20.96 -29.42
N TYR A 411 18.38 -20.35 -28.37
CA TYR A 411 17.19 -19.49 -28.42
C TYR A 411 17.59 -18.01 -28.47
N ALA A 412 16.83 -17.19 -29.21
CA ALA A 412 17.06 -15.76 -29.37
C ALA A 412 16.39 -14.88 -28.29
N PHE A 413 15.63 -15.47 -27.36
CA PHE A 413 14.90 -14.73 -26.32
C PHE A 413 15.81 -13.78 -25.53
N GLU A 414 15.40 -12.52 -25.49
CA GLU A 414 15.96 -11.43 -24.70
C GLU A 414 15.05 -11.11 -23.50
N ARG A 415 13.73 -11.20 -23.65
CA ARG A 415 12.76 -11.05 -22.55
C ARG A 415 11.69 -12.14 -22.57
N LEU A 416 11.37 -12.68 -21.42
CA LEU A 416 10.34 -13.69 -21.24
C LEU A 416 9.51 -13.38 -19.99
N GLN A 417 8.19 -13.23 -20.17
CA GLN A 417 7.24 -12.96 -19.10
C GLN A 417 6.20 -14.08 -19.03
N LEU A 418 6.11 -14.71 -17.85
CA LEU A 418 5.33 -15.91 -17.56
C LEU A 418 4.57 -15.75 -16.24
N ASP A 419 4.23 -14.51 -15.87
CA ASP A 419 3.65 -14.21 -14.55
C ASP A 419 2.25 -14.82 -14.43
N ARG A 420 1.85 -15.25 -13.23
CA ARG A 420 0.51 -15.82 -12.97
C ARG A 420 0.06 -16.91 -13.94
N SER A 421 0.99 -17.72 -14.45
CA SER A 421 0.75 -18.72 -15.50
C SER A 421 1.19 -20.15 -15.16
N LEU A 422 2.22 -20.31 -14.34
CA LEU A 422 2.89 -21.58 -14.06
C LEU A 422 2.56 -22.16 -12.68
N LYS A 423 2.65 -23.48 -12.59
CA LYS A 423 2.57 -24.26 -11.35
C LYS A 423 3.56 -25.43 -11.38
N GLY A 424 3.95 -25.93 -10.21
CA GLY A 424 4.81 -27.10 -10.07
C GLY A 424 6.26 -26.75 -9.79
N ALA A 425 7.21 -27.57 -10.24
CA ALA A 425 8.64 -27.31 -10.03
C ALA A 425 9.18 -26.19 -10.95
N PHE A 426 10.23 -25.50 -10.50
CA PHE A 426 10.92 -24.50 -11.34
C PHE A 426 11.52 -25.14 -12.62
N PRO A 427 11.23 -24.63 -13.83
CA PRO A 427 11.62 -25.24 -15.11
C PRO A 427 13.08 -24.93 -15.50
N ALA A 428 14.01 -25.52 -14.75
CA ALA A 428 15.42 -25.17 -14.71
C ALA A 428 16.23 -25.45 -15.98
N ASP A 429 16.09 -26.64 -16.58
CA ASP A 429 16.99 -27.09 -17.65
C ASP A 429 16.60 -26.50 -19.00
N SER A 430 15.31 -26.27 -19.22
CA SER A 430 14.80 -25.61 -20.42
C SER A 430 15.15 -24.12 -20.45
N LEU A 431 14.88 -23.38 -19.37
CA LEU A 431 15.19 -21.93 -19.30
C LEU A 431 16.70 -21.66 -19.33
N GLY A 432 17.51 -22.51 -18.67
CA GLY A 432 18.96 -22.39 -18.65
C GLY A 432 19.65 -22.49 -20.02
N ARG A 433 18.92 -22.80 -21.12
CA ARG A 433 19.43 -22.79 -22.51
C ARG A 433 19.23 -21.46 -23.23
N MET A 434 18.40 -20.56 -22.70
CA MET A 434 18.09 -19.26 -23.33
C MET A 434 19.16 -18.21 -23.01
N ALA A 435 20.39 -18.45 -23.46
CA ALA A 435 21.59 -17.69 -23.04
C ALA A 435 21.56 -16.18 -23.36
N ASN A 436 20.65 -15.73 -24.23
CA ASN A 436 20.48 -14.32 -24.60
C ASN A 436 19.52 -13.55 -23.70
N LEU A 437 18.88 -14.20 -22.72
CA LEU A 437 17.93 -13.55 -21.81
C LEU A 437 18.60 -12.41 -21.03
N ARG A 438 17.92 -11.26 -21.07
CA ARG A 438 18.17 -10.05 -20.29
C ARG A 438 17.12 -9.86 -19.21
N GLY A 439 15.85 -10.15 -19.50
CA GLY A 439 14.77 -10.09 -18.51
C GLY A 439 14.01 -11.41 -18.43
N LEU A 440 13.81 -11.91 -17.21
CA LEU A 440 13.00 -13.08 -16.93
C LEU A 440 12.05 -12.78 -15.76
N SER A 441 10.75 -12.77 -16.06
CA SER A 441 9.70 -12.61 -15.06
C SER A 441 8.85 -13.86 -14.94
N LEU A 442 8.76 -14.37 -13.71
CA LEU A 442 7.99 -15.54 -13.32
C LEU A 442 7.19 -15.22 -12.03
N SER A 443 6.76 -13.98 -11.86
CA SER A 443 6.13 -13.51 -10.63
C SER A 443 4.71 -14.04 -10.45
N TYR A 444 4.27 -14.09 -9.19
CA TYR A 444 2.94 -14.55 -8.78
C TYR A 444 2.54 -15.92 -9.36
N ASN A 445 3.52 -16.80 -9.54
CA ASN A 445 3.28 -18.18 -9.96
C ASN A 445 3.16 -19.11 -8.74
N ASN A 446 2.77 -20.36 -8.98
CA ASN A 446 2.73 -21.39 -7.95
C ASN A 446 3.94 -22.33 -8.05
N LEU A 447 5.13 -21.76 -8.33
CA LEU A 447 6.37 -22.53 -8.46
C LEU A 447 6.88 -22.98 -7.09
N THR A 448 7.38 -24.21 -7.04
CA THR A 448 7.85 -24.91 -5.84
C THR A 448 9.26 -25.46 -6.06
N GLY A 449 9.89 -25.93 -4.98
CA GLY A 449 11.26 -26.45 -5.02
C GLY A 449 12.33 -25.33 -5.00
N PRO A 450 13.62 -25.67 -5.14
CA PRO A 450 14.69 -24.69 -5.04
C PRO A 450 14.92 -23.89 -6.32
N ILE A 451 15.47 -22.68 -6.17
CA ILE A 451 16.03 -21.92 -7.29
C ILE A 451 17.18 -22.75 -7.89
N PRO A 452 17.13 -23.10 -9.19
CA PRO A 452 18.10 -24.02 -9.77
C PRO A 452 19.43 -23.36 -10.09
N GLU A 453 20.52 -24.12 -9.97
CA GLU A 453 21.86 -23.62 -10.28
C GLU A 453 22.04 -23.24 -11.76
N SER A 454 21.24 -23.83 -12.66
CA SER A 454 21.29 -23.59 -14.12
C SER A 454 21.01 -22.14 -14.50
N LEU A 455 20.26 -21.36 -13.70
CA LEU A 455 20.02 -19.93 -13.94
C LEU A 455 21.34 -19.14 -14.01
N GLY A 456 22.37 -19.57 -13.28
CA GLY A 456 23.72 -18.98 -13.36
C GLY A 456 24.40 -19.11 -14.74
N ARG A 457 23.77 -19.74 -15.74
CA ARG A 457 24.21 -19.76 -17.14
C ARG A 457 23.78 -18.51 -17.93
N LEU A 458 22.74 -17.78 -17.49
CA LEU A 458 22.15 -16.64 -18.19
C LEU A 458 22.96 -15.36 -18.01
N ARG A 459 24.21 -15.32 -18.50
CA ARG A 459 25.18 -14.26 -18.16
C ARG A 459 24.81 -12.84 -18.61
N LEU A 460 23.82 -12.71 -19.50
CA LEU A 460 23.31 -11.44 -19.99
C LEU A 460 22.11 -10.92 -19.19
N LEU A 461 21.67 -11.65 -18.16
CA LEU A 461 20.51 -11.28 -17.36
C LEU A 461 20.77 -9.99 -16.58
N GLU A 462 19.86 -9.04 -16.77
CA GLU A 462 19.76 -7.72 -16.17
C GLU A 462 18.64 -7.71 -15.12
N GLU A 463 17.56 -8.45 -15.35
CA GLU A 463 16.35 -8.46 -14.52
C GLU A 463 15.90 -9.90 -14.25
N LEU A 464 15.75 -10.27 -12.98
CA LEU A 464 15.21 -11.55 -12.54
C LEU A 464 14.13 -11.32 -11.49
N ASP A 465 12.87 -11.53 -11.88
CA ASP A 465 11.71 -11.43 -11.01
C ASP A 465 11.10 -12.84 -10.77
N LEU A 466 11.19 -13.31 -9.52
CA LEU A 466 10.56 -14.53 -9.01
C LEU A 466 9.61 -14.25 -7.84
N PHE A 467 9.16 -13.01 -7.68
CA PHE A 467 8.28 -12.56 -6.61
C PHE A 467 7.03 -13.44 -6.48
N GLY A 468 6.59 -13.72 -5.26
CA GLY A 468 5.23 -14.24 -5.01
C GLY A 468 5.06 -15.69 -5.44
N ASN A 469 6.06 -16.53 -5.15
CA ASN A 469 6.08 -17.96 -5.44
C ASN A 469 6.18 -18.79 -4.15
N GLN A 470 6.32 -20.11 -4.28
CA GLN A 470 6.54 -21.05 -3.16
C GLN A 470 7.93 -21.68 -3.21
N LEU A 471 8.93 -20.93 -3.69
CA LEU A 471 10.30 -21.43 -3.84
C LEU A 471 10.94 -21.68 -2.47
N THR A 472 11.70 -22.76 -2.36
CA THR A 472 12.30 -23.25 -1.10
C THR A 472 13.81 -23.37 -1.21
N GLY A 473 14.50 -23.80 -0.14
CA GLY A 473 15.95 -24.02 -0.18
C GLY A 473 16.78 -22.72 -0.26
N PRO A 474 18.11 -22.82 -0.38
CA PRO A 474 18.99 -21.65 -0.40
C PRO A 474 19.08 -20.97 -1.75
N ILE A 475 19.39 -19.66 -1.72
CA ILE A 475 19.74 -18.90 -2.92
C ILE A 475 21.09 -19.45 -3.46
N PRO A 476 21.14 -19.99 -4.69
CA PRO A 476 22.29 -20.76 -5.17
C PRO A 476 23.50 -19.86 -5.52
N GLU A 477 24.71 -20.33 -5.21
CA GLU A 477 25.96 -19.58 -5.47
C GLU A 477 26.20 -19.26 -6.95
N SER A 478 25.58 -20.02 -7.86
CA SER A 478 25.71 -19.83 -9.29
C SER A 478 25.13 -18.49 -9.78
N LEU A 479 24.17 -17.90 -9.07
CA LEU A 479 23.64 -16.55 -9.40
C LEU A 479 24.72 -15.47 -9.32
N GLY A 480 25.79 -15.69 -8.55
CA GLY A 480 26.97 -14.81 -8.54
C GLY A 480 27.72 -14.69 -9.87
N ARG A 481 27.29 -15.41 -10.92
CA ARG A 481 27.80 -15.30 -12.30
C ARG A 481 27.07 -14.24 -13.13
N LEU A 482 25.91 -13.77 -12.70
CA LEU A 482 25.04 -12.82 -13.41
C LEU A 482 25.53 -11.37 -13.23
N ARG A 483 26.71 -11.04 -13.76
CA ARG A 483 27.39 -9.77 -13.44
C ARG A 483 26.73 -8.50 -14.00
N LEU A 484 25.76 -8.67 -14.89
CA LEU A 484 24.98 -7.58 -15.48
C LEU A 484 23.64 -7.38 -14.75
N LEU A 485 23.35 -8.16 -13.70
CA LEU A 485 22.08 -8.07 -12.99
C LEU A 485 21.95 -6.71 -12.30
N GLU A 486 20.89 -5.99 -12.68
CA GLU A 486 20.46 -4.69 -12.16
C GLU A 486 19.33 -4.87 -11.14
N GLU A 487 18.47 -5.87 -11.33
CA GLU A 487 17.35 -6.16 -10.44
C GLU A 487 17.28 -7.65 -10.09
N LEU A 488 17.14 -7.93 -8.79
CA LEU A 488 16.86 -9.26 -8.26
C LEU A 488 15.69 -9.18 -7.28
N ASP A 489 14.52 -9.65 -7.73
CA ASP A 489 13.32 -9.76 -6.90
C ASP A 489 13.03 -11.22 -6.57
N LEU A 490 13.16 -11.56 -5.29
CA LEU A 490 12.81 -12.85 -4.70
C LEU A 490 11.80 -12.69 -3.56
N TYR A 491 11.14 -11.53 -3.47
CA TYR A 491 10.15 -11.19 -2.44
C TYR A 491 9.08 -12.29 -2.32
N SER A 492 8.56 -12.48 -1.10
CA SER A 492 7.40 -13.35 -0.82
C SER A 492 7.57 -14.78 -1.37
N ASN A 493 8.52 -15.51 -0.78
CA ASN A 493 8.83 -16.91 -1.08
C ASN A 493 9.09 -17.68 0.23
N GLN A 494 9.57 -18.93 0.16
CA GLN A 494 9.92 -19.76 1.31
C GLN A 494 11.43 -20.10 1.33
N LEU A 495 12.27 -19.19 0.82
CA LEU A 495 13.71 -19.41 0.69
C LEU A 495 14.36 -19.49 2.08
N THR A 496 15.31 -20.40 2.25
CA THR A 496 15.97 -20.71 3.52
C THR A 496 17.49 -20.57 3.42
N GLY A 497 18.21 -20.77 4.51
CA GLY A 497 19.68 -20.75 4.50
C GLY A 497 20.27 -19.33 4.61
N PRO A 498 21.60 -19.22 4.59
CA PRO A 498 22.25 -17.96 4.92
C PRO A 498 22.15 -16.92 3.80
N PHE A 499 22.13 -15.63 4.16
CA PHE A 499 22.30 -14.54 3.18
C PHE A 499 23.57 -14.77 2.32
N PRO A 500 23.46 -14.80 0.99
CA PRO A 500 24.56 -15.21 0.13
C PRO A 500 25.67 -14.17 -0.02
N LYS A 501 26.91 -14.54 0.34
CA LYS A 501 28.10 -13.66 0.21
C LYS A 501 28.42 -13.24 -1.22
N PHE A 502 27.98 -14.02 -2.22
CA PHE A 502 28.26 -13.74 -3.63
C PHE A 502 27.51 -12.52 -4.16
N ILE A 503 26.45 -12.04 -3.49
CA ILE A 503 25.70 -10.84 -3.90
C ILE A 503 26.64 -9.66 -4.10
N GLY A 504 27.68 -9.52 -3.28
CA GLY A 504 28.72 -8.49 -3.46
C GLY A 504 29.58 -8.61 -4.74
N LYS A 505 29.31 -9.58 -5.63
CA LYS A 505 29.88 -9.68 -6.99
C LYS A 505 28.98 -9.03 -8.06
N LEU A 506 27.71 -8.79 -7.76
CA LEU A 506 26.69 -8.26 -8.67
C LEU A 506 26.74 -6.73 -8.70
N THR A 507 27.86 -6.14 -9.09
CA THR A 507 28.11 -4.70 -8.88
C THR A 507 27.24 -3.74 -9.71
N GLN A 508 26.42 -4.26 -10.62
CA GLN A 508 25.42 -3.49 -11.38
C GLN A 508 24.06 -3.43 -10.68
N LEU A 509 23.87 -4.17 -9.58
CA LEU A 509 22.60 -4.25 -8.87
C LEU A 509 22.18 -2.86 -8.34
N GLN A 510 20.97 -2.46 -8.71
CA GLN A 510 20.27 -1.26 -8.30
C GLN A 510 19.16 -1.62 -7.31
N TYR A 511 18.45 -2.73 -7.54
CA TYR A 511 17.33 -3.18 -6.73
C TYR A 511 17.56 -4.61 -6.21
N LEU A 512 17.44 -4.80 -4.89
CA LEU A 512 17.56 -6.10 -4.25
C LEU A 512 16.42 -6.30 -3.25
N TYR A 513 15.44 -7.12 -3.65
CA TYR A 513 14.27 -7.44 -2.83
C TYR A 513 14.32 -8.91 -2.42
N LEU A 514 14.56 -9.17 -1.14
CA LEU A 514 14.63 -10.51 -0.55
C LEU A 514 13.62 -10.70 0.59
N SER A 515 12.70 -9.75 0.75
CA SER A 515 11.78 -9.71 1.89
C SER A 515 10.79 -10.86 1.91
N SER A 516 10.15 -11.08 3.07
CA SER A 516 9.15 -12.12 3.28
C SER A 516 9.64 -13.51 2.86
N ASN A 517 10.74 -13.95 3.48
CA ASN A 517 11.37 -15.26 3.27
C ASN A 517 11.83 -15.84 4.63
N ASN A 518 12.57 -16.96 4.61
CA ASN A 518 13.13 -17.61 5.79
C ASN A 518 14.68 -17.59 5.78
N LEU A 519 15.29 -16.56 5.18
CA LEU A 519 16.75 -16.40 5.12
C LEU A 519 17.32 -16.13 6.51
N ASN A 520 18.51 -16.65 6.79
CA ASN A 520 19.17 -16.51 8.09
C ASN A 520 20.63 -16.08 7.97
N GLY A 521 21.35 -16.11 9.10
CA GLY A 521 22.76 -15.70 9.14
C GLY A 521 22.93 -14.18 9.06
N SER A 522 24.18 -13.75 8.90
CA SER A 522 24.56 -12.34 8.91
C SER A 522 24.54 -11.71 7.52
N ILE A 523 24.15 -10.43 7.46
CA ILE A 523 24.40 -9.58 6.29
C ILE A 523 25.94 -9.48 6.09
N PRO A 524 26.48 -9.86 4.92
CA PRO A 524 27.92 -9.95 4.70
C PRO A 524 28.56 -8.60 4.35
N GLU A 525 29.82 -8.40 4.76
CA GLU A 525 30.58 -7.17 4.43
C GLU A 525 30.73 -6.93 2.91
N SER A 526 30.66 -8.00 2.10
CA SER A 526 30.74 -7.89 0.65
C SER A 526 29.61 -7.07 0.04
N LEU A 527 28.49 -6.89 0.74
CA LEU A 527 27.35 -6.09 0.29
C LEU A 527 27.74 -4.63 0.03
N GLY A 528 28.67 -4.05 0.81
CA GLY A 528 29.14 -2.68 0.62
C GLY A 528 29.85 -2.41 -0.73
N ARG A 529 30.06 -3.43 -1.57
CA ARG A 529 30.60 -3.30 -2.93
C ARG A 529 29.55 -2.81 -3.94
N LEU A 530 28.27 -2.91 -3.62
CA LEU A 530 27.16 -2.57 -4.53
C LEU A 530 26.90 -1.06 -4.55
N ARG A 531 27.82 -0.28 -5.13
CA ARG A 531 27.77 1.19 -5.07
C ARG A 531 26.66 1.84 -5.89
N LEU A 532 26.02 1.06 -6.78
CA LEU A 532 24.86 1.47 -7.57
C LEU A 532 23.53 1.08 -6.91
N LEU A 533 23.55 0.37 -5.77
CA LEU A 533 22.34 -0.07 -5.10
C LEU A 533 21.55 1.14 -4.61
N GLU A 534 20.30 1.22 -5.03
CA GLU A 534 19.34 2.28 -4.72
C GLU A 534 18.35 1.79 -3.66
N GLU A 535 17.84 0.57 -3.81
CA GLU A 535 16.91 -0.03 -2.86
C GLU A 535 17.39 -1.39 -2.36
N LEU A 536 17.30 -1.57 -1.03
CA LEU A 536 17.64 -2.81 -0.34
C LEU A 536 16.53 -3.17 0.64
N ASP A 537 15.77 -4.21 0.32
CA ASP A 537 14.74 -4.75 1.21
C ASP A 537 15.08 -6.19 1.64
N LEU A 538 15.37 -6.34 2.92
CA LEU A 538 15.67 -7.59 3.60
C LEU A 538 14.63 -7.93 4.68
N SER A 539 13.51 -7.21 4.71
CA SER A 539 12.50 -7.31 5.77
C SER A 539 11.87 -8.71 5.88
N TYR A 540 11.19 -9.00 7.00
CA TYR A 540 10.46 -10.25 7.21
C TYR A 540 11.28 -11.51 6.89
N ASN A 541 12.42 -11.64 7.57
CA ASN A 541 13.33 -12.78 7.45
C ASN A 541 13.81 -13.24 8.84
N GLN A 542 14.80 -14.14 8.88
CA GLN A 542 15.43 -14.65 10.11
C GLN A 542 16.91 -14.24 10.18
N LEU A 543 17.29 -13.13 9.55
CA LEU A 543 18.66 -12.62 9.56
C LEU A 543 19.05 -12.27 11.00
N ASN A 544 20.30 -12.53 11.34
CA ASN A 544 20.79 -12.39 12.70
C ASN A 544 22.22 -11.84 12.74
N ARG A 545 22.79 -11.73 13.94
CA ARG A 545 24.07 -11.06 14.21
C ARG A 545 24.02 -9.57 13.82
N THR A 546 25.19 -8.98 13.66
CA THR A 546 25.38 -7.55 13.43
C THR A 546 25.18 -7.15 11.97
N VAL A 547 24.60 -5.96 11.78
CA VAL A 547 24.66 -5.24 10.51
C VAL A 547 26.11 -4.81 10.25
N PRO A 548 26.71 -5.08 9.08
CA PRO A 548 28.09 -4.69 8.80
C PRO A 548 28.19 -3.19 8.49
N VAL A 549 29.24 -2.55 9.02
CA VAL A 549 29.55 -1.12 8.78
C VAL A 549 29.72 -0.80 7.28
N SER A 550 30.03 -1.81 6.46
CA SER A 550 30.14 -1.67 5.00
C SER A 550 28.83 -1.23 4.32
N ILE A 551 27.65 -1.35 4.97
CA ILE A 551 26.40 -0.76 4.45
C ILE A 551 26.59 0.74 4.19
N GLY A 552 27.36 1.44 5.03
CA GLY A 552 27.68 2.86 4.84
C GLY A 552 28.51 3.18 3.59
N GLN A 553 28.79 2.20 2.72
CA GLN A 553 29.46 2.39 1.42
C GLN A 553 28.49 2.45 0.23
N LEU A 554 27.20 2.19 0.44
CA LEU A 554 26.15 2.18 -0.58
C LEU A 554 25.73 3.61 -0.93
N THR A 555 26.56 4.34 -1.66
CA THR A 555 26.44 5.79 -1.88
C THR A 555 25.22 6.24 -2.69
N LYS A 556 24.50 5.30 -3.31
CA LYS A 556 23.28 5.55 -4.08
C LYS A 556 22.01 5.12 -3.35
N LEU A 557 22.14 4.52 -2.17
CA LEU A 557 21.01 3.95 -1.44
C LEU A 557 20.04 5.07 -1.05
N THR A 558 18.79 4.92 -1.48
CA THR A 558 17.66 5.77 -1.13
C THR A 558 16.80 5.09 -0.07
N ASP A 559 16.67 3.77 -0.13
CA ASP A 559 15.75 3.01 0.70
C ASP A 559 16.45 1.79 1.31
N LEU A 560 16.44 1.73 2.65
CA LEU A 560 17.01 0.64 3.42
C LEU A 560 15.96 0.07 4.36
N ASP A 561 15.51 -1.16 4.06
CA ASP A 561 14.64 -1.93 4.93
C ASP A 561 15.34 -3.21 5.41
N ILE A 562 15.56 -3.29 6.72
CA ILE A 562 16.11 -4.46 7.43
C ILE A 562 15.18 -4.88 8.59
N SER A 563 13.92 -4.45 8.55
CA SER A 563 12.92 -4.67 9.59
C SER A 563 12.57 -6.14 9.77
N GLU A 564 11.84 -6.47 10.85
CA GLU A 564 11.22 -7.80 11.03
C GLU A 564 12.22 -8.96 10.85
N ASN A 565 13.35 -8.85 11.57
CA ASN A 565 14.44 -9.82 11.57
C ASN A 565 14.89 -10.11 13.02
N SER A 566 15.97 -10.86 13.19
CA SER A 566 16.61 -11.14 14.48
C SER A 566 17.99 -10.49 14.59
N LEU A 567 18.17 -9.31 13.99
CA LEU A 567 19.45 -8.58 14.01
C LEU A 567 19.77 -8.10 15.43
N GLU A 568 21.06 -8.10 15.75
CA GLU A 568 21.56 -7.76 17.09
C GLU A 568 22.83 -6.92 17.01
N GLY A 569 23.27 -6.39 18.15
CA GLY A 569 24.49 -5.60 18.27
C GLY A 569 24.22 -4.11 18.10
N VAL A 570 25.25 -3.37 17.66
CA VAL A 570 25.26 -1.90 17.77
C VAL A 570 25.29 -1.24 16.40
N ILE A 571 24.36 -0.32 16.16
CA ILE A 571 24.37 0.62 15.06
C ILE A 571 24.97 1.95 15.54
N THR A 572 25.95 2.43 14.79
CA THR A 572 26.69 3.69 15.00
C THR A 572 26.68 4.54 13.73
N GLU A 573 27.16 5.78 13.82
CA GLU A 573 27.30 6.73 12.70
C GLU A 573 28.06 6.15 11.50
N ALA A 574 28.99 5.22 11.75
CA ALA A 574 29.81 4.60 10.72
C ALA A 574 28.97 3.81 9.69
N HIS A 575 27.83 3.23 10.11
CA HIS A 575 26.92 2.50 9.23
C HIS A 575 26.22 3.41 8.21
N PHE A 576 26.24 4.72 8.47
CA PHE A 576 25.48 5.73 7.74
C PHE A 576 26.37 6.78 7.06
N ALA A 577 27.70 6.70 7.24
CA ALA A 577 28.62 7.80 7.00
C ALA A 577 28.66 8.35 5.56
N LYS A 578 28.33 7.54 4.54
CA LYS A 578 28.31 7.97 3.13
C LYS A 578 26.94 7.85 2.45
N LEU A 579 25.88 7.61 3.21
CA LEU A 579 24.54 7.40 2.66
C LEU A 579 23.83 8.73 2.39
N SER A 580 24.42 9.65 1.63
CA SER A 580 23.88 11.01 1.46
C SER A 580 22.53 11.08 0.73
N THR A 581 22.15 10.03 0.02
CA THR A 581 20.91 9.91 -0.76
C THR A 581 19.76 9.25 0.01
N LEU A 582 19.99 8.78 1.24
CA LEU A 582 19.02 8.00 2.00
C LEU A 582 17.76 8.83 2.33
N LYS A 583 16.59 8.29 1.99
CA LYS A 583 15.26 8.87 2.18
C LYS A 583 14.38 8.02 3.09
N SER A 584 14.49 6.69 3.03
CA SER A 584 13.81 5.76 3.93
C SER A 584 14.78 4.92 4.73
N LEU A 585 14.48 4.75 6.01
CA LEU A 585 15.16 3.82 6.90
C LEU A 585 14.12 3.07 7.73
N ASP A 586 14.01 1.77 7.49
CA ASP A 586 13.26 0.86 8.35
C ASP A 586 14.21 -0.18 8.98
N ALA A 587 14.31 -0.13 10.31
CA ALA A 587 15.03 -1.12 11.10
C ALA A 587 14.15 -1.61 12.26
N SER A 588 12.85 -1.54 12.09
CA SER A 588 11.88 -1.90 13.11
C SER A 588 11.88 -3.39 13.42
N SER A 589 11.26 -3.79 14.53
CA SER A 589 11.10 -5.19 14.95
C SER A 589 12.41 -5.99 15.09
N ASN A 590 13.52 -5.32 15.41
CA ASN A 590 14.81 -5.94 15.73
C ASN A 590 15.19 -5.69 17.21
N SER A 591 14.53 -6.38 18.14
CA SER A 591 14.59 -6.12 19.59
C SER A 591 15.98 -6.14 20.25
N ASN A 592 16.97 -6.79 19.65
CA ASN A 592 18.36 -6.82 20.14
C ASN A 592 19.30 -5.85 19.43
N LEU A 593 18.82 -5.14 18.41
CA LEU A 593 19.56 -4.11 17.71
C LEU A 593 19.54 -2.82 18.52
N THR A 594 20.72 -2.23 18.72
CA THR A 594 20.92 -1.08 19.61
C THR A 594 21.53 0.09 18.86
N PHE A 595 20.83 1.21 18.79
CA PHE A 595 21.32 2.45 18.22
C PHE A 595 22.09 3.24 19.27
N ILE A 596 23.40 3.38 19.07
CA ILE A 596 24.30 4.17 19.91
C ILE A 596 24.95 5.22 19.01
N VAL A 597 24.33 6.41 19.02
CA VAL A 597 24.71 7.53 18.17
C VAL A 597 24.96 8.75 19.05
N SER A 598 25.99 9.51 18.73
CA SER A 598 26.37 10.76 19.38
C SER A 598 25.26 11.79 19.25
N ARG A 599 25.03 12.54 20.34
CA ARG A 599 24.06 13.64 20.38
C ARG A 599 24.41 14.80 19.42
N GLU A 600 25.69 14.92 19.07
CA GLU A 600 26.20 15.96 18.16
C GLU A 600 26.24 15.50 16.70
N TRP A 601 25.86 14.25 16.42
CA TRP A 601 25.91 13.71 15.07
C TRP A 601 24.93 14.42 14.14
N LYS A 602 25.42 14.75 12.95
CA LYS A 602 24.65 15.28 11.84
C LYS A 602 24.73 14.26 10.69
N PRO A 603 23.68 13.46 10.46
CA PRO A 603 23.68 12.50 9.37
C PRO A 603 23.83 13.22 8.02
N PRO A 604 24.44 12.58 7.01
CA PRO A 604 24.66 13.16 5.69
C PRO A 604 23.41 13.19 4.80
N PHE A 605 22.24 12.81 5.34
CA PHE A 605 20.99 12.59 4.59
C PHE A 605 19.79 13.33 5.19
N GLN A 606 18.68 13.32 4.45
CA GLN A 606 17.39 13.86 4.86
C GLN A 606 16.30 12.79 4.67
N LEU A 607 15.96 12.12 5.76
CA LEU A 607 14.90 11.12 5.79
C LEU A 607 13.53 11.77 5.59
N ILE A 608 12.69 11.05 4.85
CA ILE A 608 11.25 11.28 4.73
C ILE A 608 10.51 10.26 5.62
N TYR A 609 11.00 9.01 5.62
CA TYR A 609 10.48 7.90 6.43
C TYR A 609 11.56 7.36 7.35
N ALA A 610 11.21 7.18 8.63
CA ALA A 610 12.03 6.49 9.61
C ALA A 610 11.16 5.63 10.53
N ASP A 611 11.39 4.31 10.54
CA ASP A 611 10.83 3.40 11.53
C ASP A 611 11.95 2.64 12.24
N LEU A 612 12.09 2.91 13.54
CA LEU A 612 13.03 2.23 14.43
C LEU A 612 12.28 1.56 15.59
N SER A 613 10.99 1.26 15.39
CA SER A 613 10.14 0.70 16.43
C SER A 613 10.63 -0.67 16.87
N SER A 614 10.47 -1.02 18.14
CA SER A 614 10.92 -2.30 18.71
C SER A 614 12.44 -2.55 18.51
N SER A 615 13.25 -1.50 18.35
CA SER A 615 14.71 -1.51 18.43
C SER A 615 15.19 -0.68 19.63
N LYS A 616 16.36 -0.95 20.20
CA LYS A 616 16.83 -0.23 21.40
C LYS A 616 17.51 1.08 21.01
N ILE A 617 17.02 2.20 21.51
CA ILE A 617 17.66 3.51 21.33
C ILE A 617 18.24 3.97 22.67
N ILE A 618 19.56 4.16 22.71
CA ILE A 618 20.26 4.62 23.91
C ILE A 618 20.45 6.14 23.87
N ASN A 619 20.53 6.76 25.06
CA ASN A 619 20.76 8.20 25.30
C ASN A 619 19.51 9.09 25.22
N GLY A 620 18.31 8.53 25.36
CA GLY A 620 17.04 9.24 25.35
C GLY A 620 16.59 9.56 23.92
N PHE A 621 15.79 10.61 23.74
CA PHE A 621 15.24 10.97 22.43
C PHE A 621 16.35 11.27 21.39
N PRO A 622 16.33 10.67 20.19
CA PRO A 622 17.40 10.83 19.21
C PRO A 622 17.63 12.29 18.78
N GLN A 623 18.79 12.85 19.11
CA GLN A 623 19.08 14.27 18.85
C GLN A 623 19.36 14.59 17.38
N TRP A 624 19.85 13.62 16.62
CA TRP A 624 20.17 13.78 15.20
C TRP A 624 18.92 14.09 14.35
N LEU A 625 17.73 13.69 14.81
CA LEU A 625 16.44 13.99 14.18
C LEU A 625 16.20 15.50 14.01
N ARG A 626 16.80 16.35 14.86
CA ARG A 626 16.73 17.82 14.73
C ARG A 626 17.18 18.33 13.36
N THR A 627 18.01 17.56 12.66
CA THR A 627 18.52 17.93 11.33
C THR A 627 17.65 17.45 10.17
N GLN A 628 16.66 16.60 10.43
CA GLN A 628 15.82 15.95 9.41
C GLN A 628 14.62 16.83 9.08
N LYS A 629 14.78 17.72 8.10
CA LYS A 629 13.76 18.73 7.75
C LYS A 629 12.66 18.20 6.82
N LYS A 630 12.88 17.05 6.18
CA LYS A 630 11.94 16.41 5.25
C LYS A 630 11.12 15.29 5.88
N LEU A 631 11.28 15.07 7.19
CA LEU A 631 10.68 13.95 7.89
C LEU A 631 9.16 14.09 7.94
N LYS A 632 8.46 13.16 7.29
CA LYS A 632 6.98 13.07 7.30
C LYS A 632 6.49 11.90 8.15
N PHE A 633 7.29 10.87 8.30
CA PHE A 633 6.95 9.67 9.05
C PHE A 633 8.06 9.33 10.04
N LEU A 634 7.68 9.20 11.31
CA LEU A 634 8.58 8.82 12.38
C LEU A 634 7.87 7.86 13.33
N ARG A 635 8.33 6.61 13.34
CA ARG A 635 7.91 5.61 14.33
C ARG A 635 9.11 5.19 15.17
N LEU A 636 8.97 5.40 16.48
CA LEU A 636 9.93 5.02 17.51
C LEU A 636 9.21 4.28 18.64
N SER A 637 8.18 3.50 18.30
CA SER A 637 7.39 2.77 19.29
C SER A 637 8.23 1.69 19.96
N ASN A 638 8.04 1.41 21.25
CA ASN A 638 8.74 0.32 21.94
C ASN A 638 10.28 0.39 21.80
N ALA A 639 10.84 1.61 21.81
CA ALA A 639 12.25 1.84 21.49
C ALA A 639 13.15 2.08 22.72
N SER A 640 12.63 1.84 23.93
CA SER A 640 13.32 2.08 25.21
C SER A 640 13.74 3.54 25.43
N ILE A 641 13.02 4.50 24.84
CA ILE A 641 13.33 5.94 24.95
C ILE A 641 12.82 6.46 26.29
N THR A 642 13.66 7.24 26.97
CA THR A 642 13.36 7.81 28.30
C THR A 642 13.48 9.34 28.31
N GLY A 643 12.85 9.97 29.29
CA GLY A 643 12.95 11.41 29.56
C GLY A 643 11.98 12.28 28.75
N PRO A 644 12.08 13.61 28.83
CA PRO A 644 11.12 14.49 28.17
C PRO A 644 11.37 14.69 26.68
N LEU A 645 10.31 15.05 25.96
CA LEU A 645 10.41 15.49 24.56
C LEU A 645 11.34 16.71 24.45
N PRO A 646 12.32 16.72 23.53
CA PRO A 646 13.25 17.84 23.38
C PRO A 646 12.57 19.14 22.94
N THR A 647 13.03 20.28 23.46
CA THR A 647 12.44 21.59 23.15
C THR A 647 12.55 22.02 21.69
N TRP A 648 13.53 21.48 20.95
CA TRP A 648 13.70 21.77 19.53
C TRP A 648 12.64 21.08 18.66
N LEU A 649 12.03 19.99 19.14
CA LEU A 649 11.02 19.23 18.39
C LEU A 649 9.81 20.10 18.05
N ARG A 650 9.45 21.03 18.95
CA ARG A 650 8.38 22.01 18.76
C ARG A 650 8.54 22.87 17.50
N LYS A 651 9.79 23.14 17.09
CA LYS A 651 10.15 23.98 15.94
C LYS A 651 10.29 23.19 14.64
N MET A 652 10.15 21.87 14.68
CA MET A 652 10.13 21.07 13.46
C MET A 652 8.82 21.28 12.72
N LEU A 653 8.86 21.01 11.41
CA LEU A 653 7.66 20.83 10.64
C LEU A 653 6.82 19.71 11.26
N VAL A 654 5.50 19.89 11.22
CA VAL A 654 4.55 18.88 11.65
C VAL A 654 4.81 17.56 10.91
N ILE A 655 5.00 16.50 11.68
CA ILE A 655 5.20 15.13 11.17
C ILE A 655 3.82 14.51 10.94
N ASP A 656 3.59 13.95 9.76
CA ASP A 656 2.29 13.42 9.35
C ASP A 656 1.87 12.21 10.18
N ALA A 657 2.80 11.27 10.35
CA ALA A 657 2.63 10.08 11.19
C ALA A 657 3.75 10.03 12.23
N LEU A 658 3.41 10.33 13.48
CA LEU A 658 4.31 10.31 14.62
C LEU A 658 3.83 9.25 15.63
N ASP A 659 4.60 8.18 15.79
CA ASP A 659 4.37 7.16 16.80
C ASP A 659 5.56 7.11 17.78
N LEU A 660 5.30 7.46 19.04
CA LEU A 660 6.25 7.39 20.14
C LEU A 660 5.75 6.44 21.25
N SER A 661 4.81 5.57 20.94
CA SER A 661 4.12 4.73 21.91
C SER A 661 5.04 3.72 22.60
N HIS A 662 4.61 3.16 23.73
CA HIS A 662 5.31 2.10 24.46
C HIS A 662 6.75 2.47 24.84
N ASN A 663 6.95 3.69 25.35
CA ASN A 663 8.25 4.17 25.83
C ASN A 663 8.12 4.66 27.28
N GLU A 664 9.19 5.25 27.82
CA GLU A 664 9.21 5.89 29.14
C GLU A 664 9.40 7.42 28.98
N LEU A 665 8.76 8.02 27.97
CA LEU A 665 8.81 9.46 27.75
C LEU A 665 7.97 10.19 28.80
N SER A 666 8.49 11.29 29.35
CA SER A 666 7.91 11.98 30.51
C SER A 666 7.67 13.48 30.29
N GLY A 667 7.00 14.14 31.22
CA GLY A 667 6.79 15.58 31.18
C GLY A 667 5.62 16.01 30.29
N PRO A 668 5.47 17.31 29.98
CA PRO A 668 4.31 17.80 29.27
C PRO A 668 4.41 17.62 27.75
N LEU A 669 3.26 17.55 27.08
CA LEU A 669 3.13 17.47 25.61
C LEU A 669 3.52 18.77 24.88
N THR A 670 4.01 19.79 25.58
CA THR A 670 4.23 21.16 25.04
C THR A 670 5.31 21.27 23.98
N ASN A 671 6.16 20.25 23.85
CA ASN A 671 7.26 20.21 22.89
C ASN A 671 6.94 19.44 21.59
N LEU A 672 5.70 18.99 21.38
CA LEU A 672 5.28 18.40 20.10
C LEU A 672 5.41 19.43 18.95
N PRO A 673 5.70 18.98 17.71
CA PRO A 673 5.79 19.86 16.54
C PRO A 673 4.51 20.67 16.33
N ASN A 674 4.66 21.97 16.05
CA ASN A 674 3.53 22.91 15.94
C ASN A 674 3.70 23.97 14.83
N GLU A 675 4.80 23.93 14.06
CA GLU A 675 5.04 24.85 12.93
C GLU A 675 4.86 24.12 11.59
N GLY A 676 4.15 24.71 10.62
CA GLY A 676 3.98 24.14 9.28
C GLY A 676 2.55 24.23 8.76
N PHE A 677 2.41 24.42 7.46
CA PHE A 677 1.12 24.30 6.76
C PHE A 677 0.86 22.81 6.55
N VAL A 678 -0.31 22.32 6.95
CA VAL A 678 -0.74 20.95 6.67
C VAL A 678 -0.88 20.81 5.16
N ASP A 679 -0.08 19.95 4.54
CA ASP A 679 -0.29 19.59 3.15
C ASP A 679 -1.44 18.58 3.04
N VAL A 680 -2.54 19.02 2.43
CA VAL A 680 -3.75 18.23 2.18
C VAL A 680 -3.65 17.44 0.86
N SER A 681 -2.53 17.57 0.13
CA SER A 681 -2.39 17.15 -1.26
C SER A 681 -1.44 15.98 -1.50
N ASP A 682 -0.75 15.48 -0.46
CA ASP A 682 0.25 14.44 -0.68
C ASP A 682 -0.40 13.05 -0.78
N GLY A 683 -0.38 12.50 -1.98
CA GLY A 683 -1.07 11.25 -2.34
C GLY A 683 -0.54 9.97 -1.70
N TYR A 684 0.58 10.03 -0.95
CA TYR A 684 1.25 8.83 -0.40
C TYR A 684 0.70 8.39 0.96
N ILE A 685 0.34 9.33 1.84
CA ILE A 685 -0.20 9.01 3.16
C ILE A 685 -1.59 9.63 3.29
N LYS A 686 -2.61 8.79 3.11
CA LYS A 686 -4.02 9.19 3.27
C LYS A 686 -4.40 9.49 4.74
N VAL A 687 -3.63 8.98 5.72
CA VAL A 687 -4.01 8.99 7.14
C VAL A 687 -2.92 9.63 8.00
N LYS A 688 -3.23 10.72 8.70
CA LYS A 688 -2.34 11.46 9.60
C LYS A 688 -2.52 10.97 11.03
N VAL A 689 -1.42 10.64 11.70
CA VAL A 689 -1.45 9.98 13.01
C VAL A 689 -0.55 10.63 14.04
N LEU A 690 -1.06 10.75 15.26
CA LEU A 690 -0.28 10.97 16.48
C LEU A 690 -0.59 9.89 17.51
N SER A 691 0.38 9.02 17.78
CA SER A 691 0.29 7.96 18.79
C SER A 691 1.35 8.16 19.86
N LEU A 692 0.91 8.39 21.10
CA LEU A 692 1.75 8.59 22.29
C LEU A 692 1.38 7.60 23.41
N GLN A 693 0.63 6.56 23.09
CA GLN A 693 0.10 5.62 24.07
C GLN A 693 1.20 4.96 24.93
N ASN A 694 0.89 4.64 26.17
CA ASN A 694 1.77 3.92 27.08
C ASN A 694 3.13 4.62 27.28
N ASN A 695 3.08 5.78 27.93
CA ASN A 695 4.21 6.61 28.31
C ASN A 695 3.98 7.23 29.70
N LEU A 696 4.84 8.16 30.12
CA LEU A 696 4.78 8.87 31.39
C LEU A 696 4.44 10.37 31.22
N PHE A 697 3.75 10.74 30.13
CA PHE A 697 3.38 12.14 29.89
C PHE A 697 2.39 12.62 30.94
N ASN A 698 2.56 13.86 31.40
CA ASN A 698 1.76 14.45 32.47
C ASN A 698 1.26 15.86 32.10
N GLU A 699 0.67 16.55 33.08
CA GLU A 699 -0.02 17.84 32.90
C GLU A 699 -1.24 17.73 31.95
N SER A 700 -1.80 18.87 31.54
CA SER A 700 -3.01 18.92 30.71
C SER A 700 -2.72 18.77 29.22
N ILE A 701 -3.69 18.22 28.48
CA ILE A 701 -3.67 18.21 27.01
C ILE A 701 -3.59 19.66 26.49
N PRO A 702 -2.54 20.04 25.74
CA PRO A 702 -2.31 21.42 25.40
C PRO A 702 -3.20 21.91 24.25
N MET A 703 -3.72 23.13 24.36
CA MET A 703 -4.66 23.73 23.39
C MET A 703 -4.14 23.83 21.96
N PHE A 704 -2.81 23.88 21.75
CA PHE A 704 -2.26 23.97 20.39
C PHE A 704 -2.46 22.67 19.60
N LEU A 705 -2.63 21.53 20.27
CA LEU A 705 -2.88 20.25 19.59
C LEU A 705 -4.15 20.32 18.72
N CYS A 706 -5.14 21.11 19.13
CA CYS A 706 -6.35 21.38 18.36
C CYS A 706 -6.11 22.10 17.02
N ARG A 707 -4.89 22.58 16.75
CA ARG A 707 -4.50 23.13 15.43
C ARG A 707 -4.23 22.03 14.40
N ARG A 708 -4.00 20.79 14.83
CA ARG A 708 -3.84 19.61 13.97
C ARG A 708 -5.20 19.13 13.45
N THR A 709 -5.89 19.98 12.68
CA THR A 709 -7.22 19.65 12.11
C THR A 709 -7.17 18.58 11.01
N ASP A 710 -5.96 18.15 10.69
CA ASP A 710 -5.59 17.18 9.69
C ASP A 710 -5.46 15.75 10.21
N LEU A 711 -5.36 15.57 11.54
CA LEU A 711 -5.27 14.26 12.18
C LEU A 711 -6.51 13.41 11.94
N ASP A 712 -6.27 12.16 11.57
CA ASP A 712 -7.26 11.09 11.47
C ASP A 712 -7.24 10.21 12.72
N TYR A 713 -6.05 10.02 13.32
CA TYR A 713 -5.86 9.20 14.52
C TYR A 713 -5.12 9.96 15.61
N LEU A 714 -5.71 10.01 16.81
CA LEU A 714 -5.09 10.60 17.99
C LEU A 714 -5.22 9.66 19.20
N ASP A 715 -4.06 9.22 19.70
CA ASP A 715 -3.99 8.31 20.84
C ASP A 715 -3.01 8.84 21.90
N LEU A 716 -3.57 9.16 23.06
CA LEU A 716 -2.86 9.63 24.26
C LEU A 716 -3.09 8.67 25.44
N SER A 717 -3.55 7.45 25.18
CA SER A 717 -3.93 6.50 26.22
C SER A 717 -2.77 6.07 27.11
N ARG A 718 -3.06 5.55 28.31
CA ARG A 718 -2.08 4.99 29.25
C ARG A 718 -0.94 5.97 29.54
N ASN A 719 -1.30 7.16 30.00
CA ASN A 719 -0.38 8.23 30.41
C ASN A 719 -0.83 8.81 31.75
N TRP A 720 -0.17 9.85 32.25
CA TRP A 720 -0.52 10.55 33.49
C TRP A 720 -1.10 11.94 33.22
N LEU A 721 -1.83 12.11 32.11
CA LEU A 721 -2.42 13.40 31.74
C LEU A 721 -3.54 13.77 32.70
N THR A 722 -3.63 15.06 33.05
CA THR A 722 -4.55 15.62 34.04
C THR A 722 -5.41 16.73 33.44
N GLY A 723 -6.30 17.33 34.23
CA GLY A 723 -7.13 18.46 33.77
C GLY A 723 -8.30 18.03 32.89
N ARG A 724 -8.90 18.99 32.18
CA ARG A 724 -10.11 18.77 31.38
C ARG A 724 -9.79 18.47 29.92
N ILE A 725 -10.69 17.74 29.25
CA ILE A 725 -10.66 17.57 27.80
C ILE A 725 -10.88 18.94 27.12
N PRO A 726 -9.98 19.40 26.24
CA PRO A 726 -10.11 20.71 25.58
C PRO A 726 -11.34 20.85 24.68
N GLU A 727 -12.11 21.94 24.83
CA GLU A 727 -13.28 22.21 23.96
C GLU A 727 -12.89 22.44 22.49
N CYS A 728 -11.64 22.82 22.22
CA CYS A 728 -11.16 23.08 20.87
C CYS A 728 -11.03 21.84 19.98
N LEU A 729 -11.14 20.63 20.54
CA LEU A 729 -11.09 19.38 19.78
C LEU A 729 -12.18 19.32 18.69
N ARG A 730 -13.27 20.10 18.83
CA ARG A 730 -14.29 20.27 17.78
C ARG A 730 -13.74 20.70 16.42
N ASN A 731 -12.56 21.33 16.41
CA ASN A 731 -11.94 21.80 15.18
C ASN A 731 -11.32 20.65 14.36
N MET A 732 -11.08 19.48 14.97
CA MET A 732 -10.45 18.31 14.34
C MET A 732 -11.47 17.48 13.53
N ARG A 733 -11.91 18.03 12.41
CA ARG A 733 -13.02 17.48 11.59
C ARG A 733 -12.72 16.14 10.91
N LYS A 734 -11.44 15.81 10.70
CA LYS A 734 -11.01 14.58 10.04
C LYS A 734 -10.83 13.40 10.99
N LEU A 735 -10.94 13.62 12.30
CA LEU A 735 -10.62 12.59 13.28
C LEU A 735 -11.57 11.40 13.16
N VAL A 736 -11.00 10.22 12.95
CA VAL A 736 -11.67 8.92 12.91
C VAL A 736 -11.55 8.22 14.27
N THR A 737 -10.40 8.38 14.93
CA THR A 737 -10.10 7.70 16.19
C THR A 737 -9.60 8.67 17.26
N MET A 738 -10.23 8.63 18.45
CA MET A 738 -9.83 9.38 19.64
C MET A 738 -9.71 8.45 20.85
N GLN A 739 -8.49 8.28 21.35
CA GLN A 739 -8.19 7.39 22.49
C GLN A 739 -7.44 8.12 23.60
N PHE A 740 -8.11 8.41 24.72
CA PHE A 740 -7.53 9.06 25.91
C PHE A 740 -7.67 8.21 27.18
N SER A 741 -7.82 6.90 27.01
CA SER A 741 -8.04 5.98 28.12
C SER A 741 -6.88 5.90 29.11
N SER A 742 -7.13 5.44 30.34
CA SER A 742 -6.13 5.23 31.39
C SER A 742 -5.24 6.45 31.61
N ASN A 743 -5.88 7.54 32.02
CA ASN A 743 -5.25 8.82 32.37
C ASN A 743 -5.88 9.35 33.68
N GLN A 744 -5.57 10.59 34.06
CA GLN A 744 -6.14 11.30 35.22
C GLN A 744 -7.01 12.48 34.76
N LEU A 745 -7.65 12.39 33.58
CA LEU A 745 -8.49 13.46 33.05
C LEU A 745 -9.75 13.61 33.91
N SER A 746 -10.22 14.84 34.08
CA SER A 746 -11.30 15.18 35.01
C SER A 746 -12.27 16.21 34.43
N GLY A 747 -13.40 16.43 35.11
CA GLY A 747 -14.45 17.33 34.63
C GLY A 747 -15.47 16.60 33.77
N VAL A 748 -16.14 17.33 32.87
CA VAL A 748 -17.20 16.79 31.99
C VAL A 748 -16.69 16.63 30.56
N ILE A 749 -17.34 15.77 29.77
CA ILE A 749 -17.15 15.75 28.31
C ILE A 749 -17.71 17.07 27.75
N PRO A 750 -16.92 17.89 27.03
CA PRO A 750 -17.40 19.15 26.47
C PRO A 750 -18.65 18.97 25.60
N SER A 751 -19.65 19.84 25.79
CA SER A 751 -20.88 19.86 24.98
C SER A 751 -20.66 20.24 23.51
N SER A 752 -19.42 20.55 23.13
CA SER A 752 -19.02 20.83 21.76
C SER A 752 -17.81 19.99 21.33
N ILE A 753 -17.59 18.81 21.94
CA ILE A 753 -16.37 18.01 21.72
C ILE A 753 -16.08 17.71 20.24
N LEU A 754 -17.10 17.54 19.39
CA LEU A 754 -16.97 17.29 17.96
C LEU A 754 -18.08 17.96 17.12
N PRO A 755 -17.84 18.26 15.83
CA PRO A 755 -18.80 18.90 14.94
C PRO A 755 -19.84 17.88 14.41
N GLN A 756 -20.96 18.39 13.88
CA GLN A 756 -22.06 17.57 13.36
C GLN A 756 -21.69 16.67 12.17
N THR A 757 -20.60 16.96 11.48
CA THR A 757 -20.10 16.19 10.31
C THR A 757 -18.89 15.32 10.68
N SER A 758 -18.81 14.86 11.92
CA SER A 758 -17.68 14.06 12.41
C SER A 758 -17.64 12.69 11.73
N MET A 759 -16.44 12.26 11.33
CA MET A 759 -16.18 10.89 10.84
C MET A 759 -15.68 9.95 11.94
N LEU A 760 -15.78 10.37 13.21
CA LEU A 760 -15.27 9.59 14.33
C LEU A 760 -15.99 8.24 14.43
N SER A 761 -15.22 7.17 14.37
CA SER A 761 -15.66 5.79 14.52
C SER A 761 -15.32 5.21 15.89
N LEU A 762 -14.25 5.67 16.54
CA LEU A 762 -13.82 5.19 17.86
C LEU A 762 -13.63 6.36 18.83
N LEU A 763 -14.37 6.31 19.95
CA LEU A 763 -14.18 7.17 21.12
C LEU A 763 -13.90 6.32 22.36
N ASN A 764 -12.68 6.42 22.90
CA ASN A 764 -12.29 5.75 24.12
C ASN A 764 -11.79 6.76 25.17
N LEU A 765 -12.52 6.87 26.28
CA LEU A 765 -12.20 7.70 27.44
C LEU A 765 -12.18 6.90 28.75
N ASN A 766 -12.05 5.56 28.67
CA ASN A 766 -12.15 4.68 29.83
C ASN A 766 -11.04 4.95 30.86
N ASP A 767 -11.25 4.61 32.13
CA ASP A 767 -10.25 4.70 33.21
C ASP A 767 -9.69 6.13 33.38
N ASN A 768 -10.57 7.03 33.81
CA ASN A 768 -10.29 8.44 34.07
C ASN A 768 -11.13 8.95 35.27
N HIS A 769 -11.12 10.26 35.53
CA HIS A 769 -11.90 10.93 36.58
C HIS A 769 -13.00 11.84 36.00
N LEU A 770 -13.57 11.47 34.85
CA LEU A 770 -14.63 12.24 34.19
C LEU A 770 -15.96 12.06 34.95
N THR A 771 -16.82 13.08 34.89
CA THR A 771 -18.05 13.19 35.68
C THR A 771 -19.17 13.84 34.88
N GLY A 772 -20.37 13.89 35.44
CA GLY A 772 -21.55 14.52 34.83
C GLY A 772 -22.34 13.59 33.93
N GLU A 773 -23.32 14.13 33.21
CA GLU A 773 -24.17 13.37 32.27
C GLU A 773 -23.57 13.32 30.86
N LEU A 774 -24.00 12.34 30.06
CA LEU A 774 -23.57 12.24 28.65
C LEU A 774 -24.12 13.43 27.83
N PRO A 775 -23.25 14.23 27.18
CA PRO A 775 -23.70 15.42 26.47
C PRO A 775 -24.42 15.06 25.17
N ARG A 776 -25.51 15.79 24.87
CA ARG A 776 -26.28 15.62 23.62
C ARG A 776 -25.47 15.77 22.34
N ALA A 777 -24.30 16.41 22.38
CA ALA A 777 -23.46 16.54 21.19
C ALA A 777 -22.97 15.20 20.61
N LEU A 778 -22.87 14.15 21.45
CA LEU A 778 -22.54 12.80 21.01
C LEU A 778 -23.60 12.20 20.07
N GLU A 779 -24.84 12.70 20.11
CA GLU A 779 -25.92 12.32 19.18
C GLU A 779 -25.52 12.51 17.71
N ASN A 780 -24.63 13.45 17.42
CA ASN A 780 -24.25 13.80 16.06
C ASN A 780 -23.17 12.87 15.45
N ILE A 781 -22.56 11.96 16.24
CA ILE A 781 -21.45 11.11 15.78
C ILE A 781 -21.99 9.80 15.20
N ARG A 782 -22.66 9.88 14.06
CA ARG A 782 -23.41 8.73 13.48
C ARG A 782 -22.53 7.57 13.01
N GLU A 783 -21.25 7.83 12.80
CA GLU A 783 -20.25 6.86 12.34
C GLU A 783 -19.62 6.04 13.48
N LEU A 784 -20.02 6.30 14.72
CA LEU A 784 -19.43 5.68 15.90
C LEU A 784 -19.70 4.16 15.94
N GLY A 785 -18.63 3.38 15.86
CA GLY A 785 -18.62 1.93 16.05
C GLY A 785 -18.23 1.51 17.46
N ILE A 786 -17.35 2.27 18.12
CA ILE A 786 -16.85 1.96 19.46
C ILE A 786 -17.01 3.18 20.38
N LEU A 787 -17.72 2.98 21.49
CA LEU A 787 -17.84 3.95 22.58
C LEU A 787 -17.49 3.29 23.91
N ASP A 788 -16.34 3.65 24.46
CA ASP A 788 -15.87 3.17 25.76
C ASP A 788 -15.66 4.34 26.73
N LEU A 789 -16.51 4.40 27.76
CA LEU A 789 -16.50 5.40 28.82
C LEU A 789 -16.42 4.73 30.20
N GLY A 790 -15.99 3.48 30.27
CA GLY A 790 -15.91 2.71 31.52
C GLY A 790 -14.95 3.33 32.55
N ASP A 791 -15.03 2.90 33.81
CA ASP A 791 -14.14 3.33 34.90
C ASP A 791 -14.03 4.85 35.04
N ASN A 792 -15.17 5.50 35.27
CA ASN A 792 -15.28 6.95 35.44
C ASN A 792 -16.34 7.28 36.52
N GLY A 793 -16.69 8.56 36.66
CA GLY A 793 -17.74 9.06 37.56
C GLY A 793 -18.95 9.62 36.84
N PHE A 794 -19.28 9.14 35.64
CA PHE A 794 -20.47 9.59 34.90
C PHE A 794 -21.76 9.23 35.63
N SER A 795 -22.78 10.09 35.51
CA SER A 795 -24.06 9.99 36.22
C SER A 795 -25.25 10.31 35.32
N GLY A 796 -26.46 10.27 35.88
CA GLY A 796 -27.71 10.48 35.11
C GLY A 796 -28.22 9.18 34.48
N SER A 797 -29.20 9.28 33.59
CA SER A 797 -29.71 8.11 32.86
C SER A 797 -28.99 7.89 31.54
N ILE A 798 -28.89 6.63 31.10
CA ILE A 798 -28.42 6.31 29.75
C ILE A 798 -29.45 6.86 28.74
N PRO A 799 -29.08 7.76 27.82
CA PRO A 799 -30.06 8.39 26.93
C PRO A 799 -30.55 7.48 25.79
N GLU A 800 -31.83 7.62 25.41
CA GLU A 800 -32.43 6.87 24.28
C GLU A 800 -31.79 7.20 22.91
N TRP A 801 -31.21 8.40 22.75
CA TRP A 801 -30.60 8.79 21.48
C TRP A 801 -29.40 7.91 21.09
N ILE A 802 -28.79 7.19 22.03
CA ILE A 802 -27.69 6.25 21.75
C ILE A 802 -28.18 5.17 20.77
N GLY A 803 -29.33 4.56 21.07
CA GLY A 803 -29.89 3.55 20.19
C GLY A 803 -30.63 4.12 18.98
N GLU A 804 -31.19 5.33 19.08
CA GLU A 804 -31.89 5.96 17.96
C GLU A 804 -30.96 6.51 16.87
N LYS A 805 -29.73 6.90 17.22
CA LYS A 805 -28.84 7.67 16.34
C LYS A 805 -27.51 6.99 16.04
N LEU A 806 -26.94 6.24 16.98
CA LEU A 806 -25.62 5.58 16.81
C LEU A 806 -25.75 4.17 16.23
N THR A 807 -26.45 4.02 15.11
CA THR A 807 -26.86 2.70 14.59
C THR A 807 -25.72 1.78 14.14
N LYS A 808 -24.50 2.32 13.99
CA LYS A 808 -23.26 1.57 13.65
C LYS A 808 -22.52 1.01 14.87
N LEU A 809 -23.00 1.28 16.08
CA LEU A 809 -22.34 0.88 17.33
C LEU A 809 -22.18 -0.64 17.43
N ALA A 810 -20.94 -1.09 17.57
CA ALA A 810 -20.52 -2.47 17.75
C ALA A 810 -20.03 -2.75 19.19
N VAL A 811 -19.36 -1.78 19.82
CA VAL A 811 -18.87 -1.88 21.19
C VAL A 811 -19.40 -0.71 22.01
N PHE A 812 -20.13 -1.01 23.08
CA PHE A 812 -20.67 0.00 23.99
C PHE A 812 -20.37 -0.36 25.44
N ARG A 813 -19.55 0.47 26.11
CA ARG A 813 -19.05 0.18 27.45
C ARG A 813 -19.17 1.39 28.36
N LEU A 814 -19.88 1.21 29.46
CA LEU A 814 -20.13 2.20 30.51
C LEU A 814 -19.83 1.63 31.92
N HIS A 815 -19.13 0.51 32.01
CA HIS A 815 -18.95 -0.18 33.29
C HIS A 815 -18.26 0.69 34.34
N ASN A 816 -18.52 0.40 35.61
CA ASN A 816 -17.92 1.10 36.75
C ASN A 816 -18.10 2.64 36.66
N ASN A 817 -19.37 3.04 36.67
CA ASN A 817 -19.81 4.44 36.68
C ASN A 817 -21.00 4.60 37.67
N ASN A 818 -21.64 5.76 37.67
CA ASN A 818 -22.76 6.09 38.55
C ASN A 818 -24.08 6.30 37.76
N PHE A 819 -24.27 5.60 36.63
CA PHE A 819 -25.50 5.69 35.83
C PHE A 819 -26.71 5.14 36.57
N THR A 820 -27.87 5.75 36.35
CA THR A 820 -29.16 5.46 37.01
C THR A 820 -30.27 5.29 35.96
N GLY A 821 -31.50 5.00 36.39
CA GLY A 821 -32.63 4.79 35.48
C GLY A 821 -32.57 3.44 34.76
N SER A 822 -33.42 3.25 33.76
CA SER A 822 -33.53 1.97 33.03
C SER A 822 -32.59 1.87 31.84
N ILE A 823 -32.26 0.62 31.46
CA ILE A 823 -31.58 0.32 30.20
C ILE A 823 -32.51 0.74 29.04
N PRO A 824 -32.10 1.67 28.16
CA PRO A 824 -32.93 2.19 27.08
C PRO A 824 -33.37 1.10 26.09
N ARG A 825 -34.64 1.13 25.69
CA ARG A 825 -35.16 0.15 24.72
C ARG A 825 -34.62 0.43 23.31
N SER A 826 -34.28 1.68 23.00
CA SER A 826 -33.65 2.07 21.74
C SER A 826 -32.37 1.31 21.42
N LEU A 827 -31.62 0.81 22.41
CA LEU A 827 -30.40 0.01 22.18
C LEU A 827 -30.66 -1.22 21.31
N CYS A 828 -31.90 -1.68 21.24
CA CYS A 828 -32.31 -2.77 20.36
C CYS A 828 -32.23 -2.44 18.87
N ASN A 829 -32.08 -1.16 18.50
CA ASN A 829 -31.87 -0.72 17.13
C ASN A 829 -30.42 -0.90 16.66
N ASN A 830 -29.45 -1.11 17.56
CA ASN A 830 -28.03 -1.28 17.24
C ASN A 830 -27.75 -2.73 16.82
N SER A 831 -28.20 -3.13 15.63
CA SER A 831 -28.08 -4.51 15.15
C SER A 831 -26.64 -5.05 15.09
N HIS A 832 -25.63 -4.18 14.99
CA HIS A 832 -24.20 -4.52 14.95
C HIS A 832 -23.56 -4.70 16.34
N LEU A 833 -24.28 -4.39 17.42
CA LEU A 833 -23.74 -4.45 18.77
C LEU A 833 -23.29 -5.87 19.09
N GLN A 834 -22.02 -5.98 19.51
CA GLN A 834 -21.29 -7.21 19.78
C GLN A 834 -20.86 -7.29 21.24
N ILE A 835 -20.47 -6.14 21.81
CA ILE A 835 -20.06 -6.01 23.20
C ILE A 835 -20.91 -4.92 23.86
N LEU A 836 -21.62 -5.30 24.93
CA LEU A 836 -22.38 -4.40 25.79
C LEU A 836 -21.92 -4.58 27.24
N ASP A 837 -21.28 -3.58 27.81
CA ASP A 837 -20.78 -3.66 29.19
C ASP A 837 -21.32 -2.49 30.03
N LEU A 838 -22.32 -2.76 30.84
CA LEU A 838 -22.99 -1.80 31.74
C LEU A 838 -22.75 -2.15 33.21
N ALA A 839 -21.79 -3.03 33.50
CA ALA A 839 -21.57 -3.57 34.83
C ALA A 839 -21.23 -2.48 35.86
N ASN A 840 -21.49 -2.74 37.13
CA ASN A 840 -21.13 -1.85 38.24
C ASN A 840 -21.66 -0.41 38.05
N ASN A 841 -22.98 -0.28 38.03
CA ASN A 841 -23.72 0.98 37.94
C ASN A 841 -24.95 0.91 38.88
N ASN A 842 -25.80 1.95 38.86
CA ASN A 842 -27.03 2.01 39.66
C ASN A 842 -28.30 1.86 38.79
N LEU A 843 -28.23 1.08 37.70
CA LEU A 843 -29.35 0.90 36.77
C LEU A 843 -30.50 0.12 37.44
N VAL A 844 -31.74 0.48 37.10
CA VAL A 844 -32.98 -0.08 37.68
C VAL A 844 -33.96 -0.50 36.58
N GLY A 845 -35.00 -1.26 36.94
CA GLY A 845 -36.03 -1.69 35.98
C GLY A 845 -35.65 -2.98 35.23
N PRO A 846 -36.50 -3.41 34.27
CA PRO A 846 -36.33 -4.68 33.58
C PRO A 846 -35.31 -4.62 32.45
N ILE A 847 -34.71 -5.77 32.15
CA ILE A 847 -33.82 -5.94 30.98
C ILE A 847 -34.69 -5.99 29.71
N PRO A 848 -34.44 -5.14 28.69
CA PRO A 848 -35.22 -5.16 27.46
C PRO A 848 -35.09 -6.49 26.70
N HIS A 849 -36.22 -7.19 26.50
CA HIS A 849 -36.27 -8.49 25.81
C HIS A 849 -35.64 -8.50 24.40
N CYS A 850 -35.62 -7.37 23.72
CA CYS A 850 -35.09 -7.26 22.37
C CYS A 850 -33.56 -7.33 22.27
N LEU A 851 -32.82 -7.14 23.37
CA LEU A 851 -31.35 -7.24 23.38
C LEU A 851 -30.86 -8.63 22.99
N GLY A 852 -31.62 -9.67 23.32
CA GLY A 852 -31.31 -11.05 22.95
C GLY A 852 -31.39 -11.35 21.45
N LYS A 853 -31.97 -10.45 20.65
CA LYS A 853 -32.19 -10.58 19.20
C LYS A 853 -31.20 -9.78 18.35
N LEU A 854 -30.17 -9.19 18.96
CA LEU A 854 -29.17 -8.40 18.24
C LEU A 854 -28.32 -9.30 17.32
N ASN A 855 -28.19 -8.91 16.05
CA ASN A 855 -27.51 -9.72 15.04
C ASN A 855 -26.00 -9.85 15.32
N GLY A 856 -25.33 -8.78 15.76
CA GLY A 856 -23.89 -8.79 16.10
C GLY A 856 -23.54 -9.76 17.23
N MET A 857 -24.47 -9.98 18.16
CA MET A 857 -24.33 -10.95 19.24
C MET A 857 -24.68 -12.39 18.82
N THR A 858 -25.58 -12.58 17.85
CA THR A 858 -26.12 -13.91 17.49
C THR A 858 -25.48 -14.56 16.25
N ASN A 859 -24.95 -13.78 15.30
CA ASN A 859 -24.43 -14.29 14.03
C ASN A 859 -22.89 -14.32 13.97
N CYS A 860 -22.28 -15.18 13.14
CA CYS A 860 -20.82 -15.24 12.95
C CYS A 860 -20.26 -14.18 11.97
N SER A 861 -21.08 -13.23 11.53
CA SER A 861 -20.63 -12.15 10.64
C SER A 861 -19.80 -11.13 11.41
N SER A 862 -18.53 -11.02 11.06
CA SER A 862 -17.57 -10.05 11.61
C SER A 862 -17.97 -8.61 11.29
N PHE A 863 -17.65 -7.69 12.19
CA PHE A 863 -17.53 -6.26 11.86
C PHE A 863 -16.59 -6.12 10.63
N GLU A 864 -17.09 -5.62 9.50
CA GLU A 864 -16.25 -5.36 8.33
C GLU A 864 -15.28 -4.24 8.67
N LYS A 865 -14.00 -4.59 8.82
CA LYS A 865 -12.93 -3.61 9.00
C LYS A 865 -12.80 -2.76 7.74
N ASP A 866 -12.61 -1.46 7.90
CA ASP A 866 -12.12 -0.63 6.82
C ASP A 866 -10.68 -1.09 6.46
N PRO A 867 -10.43 -1.53 5.21
CA PRO A 867 -9.10 -1.96 4.78
C PRO A 867 -8.00 -0.90 4.97
N LEU A 868 -8.33 0.39 4.98
CA LEU A 868 -7.37 1.48 5.18
C LEU A 868 -6.86 1.61 6.63
N LEU A 869 -7.64 1.17 7.61
CA LEU A 869 -7.27 1.17 9.04
C LEU A 869 -6.32 0.02 9.39
N ASN A 870 -6.38 -1.10 8.67
CA ASN A 870 -5.52 -2.28 8.87
C ASN A 870 -4.03 -2.05 8.59
N LEU A 871 -3.69 -1.08 7.74
CA LEU A 871 -2.30 -0.80 7.37
C LEU A 871 -1.52 -0.02 8.44
N LEU A 872 -2.19 0.51 9.47
CA LEU A 872 -1.58 1.54 10.31
C LEU A 872 -1.60 1.25 11.82
N TYR A 873 -2.64 0.65 12.41
CA TYR A 873 -2.71 0.45 13.88
C TYR A 873 -3.54 -0.78 14.30
N GLU A 874 -3.13 -1.48 15.36
CA GLU A 874 -3.94 -2.47 16.06
C GLU A 874 -4.91 -1.76 17.02
N GLU A 875 -6.22 -1.92 16.81
CA GLU A 875 -7.22 -1.53 17.81
C GLU A 875 -7.12 -2.47 19.01
N ASN A 876 -6.85 -1.91 20.19
CA ASN A 876 -6.73 -2.67 21.43
C ASN A 876 -7.98 -2.47 22.29
N LEU A 877 -8.65 -3.57 22.65
CA LEU A 877 -9.82 -3.57 23.52
C LEU A 877 -9.51 -4.38 24.78
N ILE A 878 -9.53 -3.74 25.95
CA ILE A 878 -9.38 -4.43 27.24
C ILE A 878 -10.76 -4.81 27.74
N GLN A 879 -11.14 -6.09 27.68
CA GLN A 879 -12.43 -6.57 28.18
C GLN A 879 -12.23 -7.51 29.38
N VAL A 880 -13.02 -7.30 30.44
CA VAL A 880 -13.06 -8.23 31.57
C VAL A 880 -13.89 -9.44 31.16
N MET A 881 -13.29 -10.63 31.19
CA MET A 881 -13.98 -11.91 31.05
C MET A 881 -13.56 -12.82 32.21
N LYS A 882 -14.53 -13.51 32.83
CA LYS A 882 -14.28 -14.42 33.96
C LYS A 882 -13.61 -13.74 35.17
N GLY A 883 -13.85 -12.43 35.38
CA GLY A 883 -13.19 -11.66 36.44
C GLY A 883 -11.70 -11.37 36.18
N VAL A 884 -11.22 -11.59 34.95
CA VAL A 884 -9.85 -11.29 34.51
C VAL A 884 -9.92 -10.27 33.37
N SER A 885 -9.13 -9.21 33.49
CA SER A 885 -8.97 -8.22 32.42
C SER A 885 -8.13 -8.83 31.30
N LEU A 886 -8.69 -8.95 30.09
CA LEU A 886 -8.02 -9.48 28.90
C LEU A 886 -7.90 -8.37 27.86
N GLU A 887 -6.70 -8.19 27.31
CA GLU A 887 -6.45 -7.28 26.21
C GLU A 887 -6.57 -8.04 24.89
N TYR A 888 -7.49 -7.59 24.05
CA TYR A 888 -7.75 -8.14 22.73
C TYR A 888 -7.23 -7.18 21.68
N THR A 889 -6.31 -7.67 20.85
CA THR A 889 -5.80 -6.93 19.68
C THR A 889 -6.44 -7.51 18.42
N THR A 890 -5.75 -8.37 17.69
CA THR A 890 -6.20 -8.94 16.39
C THR A 890 -7.47 -9.80 16.45
N THR A 891 -7.86 -10.30 17.63
CA THR A 891 -9.02 -11.18 17.82
C THR A 891 -10.27 -10.49 18.36
N PHE A 892 -10.26 -9.16 18.55
CA PHE A 892 -11.39 -8.45 19.18
C PHE A 892 -12.72 -8.67 18.44
N GLN A 893 -12.68 -8.75 17.10
CA GLN A 893 -13.83 -9.02 16.22
C GLN A 893 -14.53 -10.35 16.50
N LEU A 894 -13.90 -11.28 17.24
CA LEU A 894 -14.48 -12.56 17.65
C LEU A 894 -15.08 -12.52 19.06
N VAL A 895 -14.81 -11.45 19.82
CA VAL A 895 -15.20 -11.34 21.23
C VAL A 895 -16.64 -10.86 21.32
N LYS A 896 -17.49 -11.66 21.96
CA LYS A 896 -18.88 -11.30 22.24
C LYS A 896 -19.06 -11.28 23.75
N ASN A 897 -19.65 -10.22 24.27
CA ASN A 897 -19.89 -10.10 25.71
C ASN A 897 -21.12 -9.24 25.99
N MET A 898 -21.89 -9.60 27.02
CA MET A 898 -22.89 -8.71 27.60
C MET A 898 -22.83 -8.77 29.12
N ASP A 899 -22.16 -7.80 29.73
CA ASP A 899 -22.07 -7.73 31.18
C ASP A 899 -23.02 -6.67 31.74
N LEU A 900 -24.05 -7.12 32.48
CA LEU A 900 -25.02 -6.26 33.17
C LEU A 900 -24.90 -6.39 34.70
N SER A 901 -23.78 -6.95 35.18
CA SER A 901 -23.63 -7.31 36.58
C SER A 901 -23.55 -6.09 37.52
N SER A 902 -23.77 -6.31 38.81
CA SER A 902 -23.63 -5.30 39.87
C SER A 902 -24.45 -4.04 39.58
N ASN A 903 -25.75 -4.23 39.39
CA ASN A 903 -26.75 -3.19 39.18
C ASN A 903 -28.00 -3.48 40.05
N ASN A 904 -29.03 -2.66 39.95
CA ASN A 904 -30.31 -2.83 40.67
C ASN A 904 -31.43 -3.27 39.71
N LEU A 905 -31.12 -4.09 38.71
CA LEU A 905 -32.08 -4.56 37.70
C LEU A 905 -33.08 -5.54 38.33
N VAL A 906 -34.36 -5.42 37.96
CA VAL A 906 -35.49 -6.16 38.53
C VAL A 906 -36.31 -6.85 37.44
N GLY A 907 -37.15 -7.82 37.80
CA GLY A 907 -37.97 -8.57 36.85
C GLY A 907 -37.32 -9.88 36.42
N GLU A 908 -37.92 -10.54 35.44
CA GLU A 908 -37.48 -11.86 34.96
C GLU A 908 -36.35 -11.75 33.93
N ILE A 909 -35.53 -12.81 33.81
CA ILE A 909 -34.53 -12.93 32.75
C ILE A 909 -35.26 -13.20 31.42
N PRO A 910 -35.14 -12.32 30.40
CA PRO A 910 -35.73 -12.57 29.08
C PRO A 910 -35.26 -13.88 28.45
N VAL A 911 -36.20 -14.68 27.95
CA VAL A 911 -35.92 -15.97 27.26
C VAL A 911 -35.01 -15.77 26.03
N GLU A 912 -35.03 -14.58 25.44
CA GLU A 912 -34.22 -14.21 24.29
C GLU A 912 -32.77 -13.88 24.64
N LEU A 913 -32.46 -13.49 25.88
CA LEU A 913 -31.13 -13.06 26.33
C LEU A 913 -30.15 -14.23 26.53
N MET A 914 -30.60 -15.46 26.31
CA MET A 914 -29.81 -16.66 26.60
C MET A 914 -28.65 -16.85 25.63
N SER A 915 -28.43 -15.98 24.65
CA SER A 915 -27.22 -15.97 23.81
C SER A 915 -25.96 -15.40 24.50
N LEU A 916 -26.04 -14.95 25.76
CA LEU A 916 -25.10 -13.95 26.32
C LEU A 916 -24.60 -14.24 27.75
N SER A 917 -23.45 -13.66 28.10
CA SER A 917 -22.63 -14.00 29.29
C SER A 917 -22.64 -12.94 30.40
N ALA A 918 -23.12 -13.32 31.61
CA ALA A 918 -23.00 -12.66 32.94
C ALA A 918 -24.14 -11.69 33.40
N LEU A 919 -24.83 -12.06 34.50
CA LEU A 919 -25.91 -11.30 35.18
C LEU A 919 -25.74 -11.30 36.72
N LEU A 920 -24.49 -11.25 37.20
CA LEU A 920 -24.14 -11.32 38.62
C LEU A 920 -24.66 -10.12 39.43
N GLY A 921 -25.11 -10.31 40.67
CA GLY A 921 -25.30 -9.19 41.61
C GLY A 921 -26.40 -8.20 41.20
N ASN A 922 -27.60 -8.69 40.92
CA ASN A 922 -28.78 -7.90 40.56
C ASN A 922 -29.99 -8.30 41.44
N GLN A 923 -31.18 -7.77 41.16
CA GLN A 923 -32.43 -8.08 41.87
C GLN A 923 -33.41 -8.88 40.98
N LEU A 924 -32.88 -9.73 40.10
CA LEU A 924 -33.67 -10.51 39.15
C LEU A 924 -34.47 -11.61 39.88
N ILE A 925 -35.70 -11.84 39.42
CA ILE A 925 -36.66 -12.78 40.01
C ILE A 925 -37.14 -13.82 39.00
N GLY A 926 -37.78 -14.89 39.46
CA GLY A 926 -38.36 -15.93 38.62
C GLY A 926 -37.38 -17.06 38.24
N PRO A 927 -37.82 -18.01 37.40
CA PRO A 927 -37.02 -19.17 37.02
C PRO A 927 -35.95 -18.86 35.98
N ILE A 928 -34.84 -19.61 36.01
CA ILE A 928 -33.85 -19.60 34.93
C ILE A 928 -34.51 -20.20 33.67
N PRO A 929 -34.58 -19.48 32.54
CA PRO A 929 -35.24 -19.96 31.33
C PRO A 929 -34.66 -21.29 30.83
N PRO A 930 -35.49 -22.32 30.53
CA PRO A 930 -35.01 -23.61 30.04
C PRO A 930 -34.21 -23.55 28.72
N SER A 931 -34.44 -22.51 27.91
CA SER A 931 -33.71 -22.27 26.64
C SER A 931 -32.20 -22.12 26.82
N ILE A 932 -31.70 -21.83 28.04
CA ILE A 932 -30.26 -21.82 28.35
C ILE A 932 -29.59 -23.17 28.06
N ALA A 933 -30.34 -24.27 28.18
CA ALA A 933 -29.86 -25.62 27.92
C ALA A 933 -29.53 -25.88 26.44
N ALA A 934 -30.03 -25.05 25.52
CA ALA A 934 -29.82 -25.20 24.08
C ALA A 934 -28.53 -24.54 23.56
N LEU A 935 -27.75 -23.89 24.43
CA LEU A 935 -26.54 -23.15 24.05
C LEU A 935 -25.34 -24.10 23.93
N ASN A 936 -24.64 -24.04 22.81
CA ASN A 936 -23.46 -24.89 22.54
C ASN A 936 -22.12 -24.14 22.54
N PHE A 937 -22.14 -22.82 22.75
CA PHE A 937 -20.96 -21.92 22.62
C PHE A 937 -20.63 -21.14 23.90
N LEU A 938 -21.37 -21.35 24.99
CA LEU A 938 -21.22 -20.61 26.25
C LEU A 938 -19.94 -21.01 26.99
N SER A 939 -18.99 -20.09 27.15
CA SER A 939 -17.70 -20.36 27.83
C SER A 939 -17.64 -19.91 29.29
N TYR A 940 -18.58 -19.07 29.73
CA TYR A 940 -18.69 -18.52 31.09
C TYR A 940 -20.12 -18.03 31.38
N LEU A 941 -20.60 -18.25 32.61
CA LEU A 941 -21.89 -17.76 33.10
C LEU A 941 -21.76 -17.44 34.60
N ASN A 942 -22.40 -16.35 35.05
CA ASN A 942 -22.52 -16.03 36.46
C ASN A 942 -23.91 -15.43 36.73
N LEU A 943 -24.69 -16.11 37.58
CA LEU A 943 -26.05 -15.74 37.99
C LEU A 943 -26.14 -15.54 39.51
N SER A 944 -25.01 -15.49 40.19
CA SER A 944 -24.99 -15.44 41.65
C SER A 944 -25.50 -14.10 42.18
N HIS A 945 -25.92 -14.09 43.45
CA HIS A 945 -26.42 -12.92 44.17
C HIS A 945 -27.57 -12.23 43.43
N ASN A 946 -28.61 -13.01 43.11
CA ASN A 946 -29.91 -12.55 42.61
C ASN A 946 -31.03 -13.12 43.50
N ASN A 947 -32.30 -12.98 43.08
CA ASN A 947 -33.46 -13.54 43.76
C ASN A 947 -34.21 -14.56 42.87
N LEU A 948 -33.45 -15.39 42.16
CA LEU A 948 -33.94 -16.42 41.24
C LEU A 948 -34.51 -17.63 42.01
N SER A 949 -35.46 -18.33 41.39
CA SER A 949 -36.17 -19.46 42.00
C SER A 949 -36.35 -20.65 41.06
N GLY A 950 -36.67 -21.83 41.58
CA GLY A 950 -36.96 -23.03 40.79
C GLY A 950 -35.73 -23.87 40.42
N ARG A 951 -35.92 -24.82 39.49
CA ARG A 951 -34.90 -25.81 39.14
C ARG A 951 -33.90 -25.26 38.12
N ILE A 952 -32.60 -25.49 38.34
CA ILE A 952 -31.55 -25.20 37.34
C ILE A 952 -31.74 -26.10 36.10
N PRO A 953 -31.89 -25.52 34.89
CA PRO A 953 -32.04 -26.30 33.65
C PRO A 953 -30.81 -27.16 33.33
N ILE A 954 -31.04 -28.33 32.73
CA ILE A 954 -30.00 -29.31 32.41
C ILE A 954 -29.76 -29.33 30.89
N GLY A 955 -28.50 -29.17 30.46
CA GLY A 955 -28.10 -29.24 29.05
C GLY A 955 -26.60 -29.54 28.89
N ASN A 956 -26.19 -30.00 27.69
CA ASN A 956 -24.83 -30.51 27.44
C ASN A 956 -23.72 -29.51 27.80
N GLN A 957 -23.88 -28.23 27.46
CA GLN A 957 -22.88 -27.19 27.76
C GLN A 957 -22.93 -26.74 29.23
N LEU A 958 -24.10 -26.59 29.84
CA LEU A 958 -24.23 -26.21 31.26
C LEU A 958 -23.67 -27.26 32.22
N GLN A 959 -23.73 -28.53 31.84
CA GLN A 959 -23.11 -29.62 32.59
C GLN A 959 -21.58 -29.54 32.61
N THR A 960 -20.96 -28.76 31.71
CA THR A 960 -19.51 -28.46 31.79
C THR A 960 -19.20 -27.36 32.81
N LEU A 961 -20.18 -26.53 33.19
CA LEU A 961 -20.06 -25.46 34.18
C LEU A 961 -20.42 -25.96 35.58
N THR A 962 -19.56 -26.80 36.14
CA THR A 962 -19.80 -27.52 37.41
C THR A 962 -19.58 -26.68 38.69
N ASP A 963 -19.18 -25.42 38.55
CA ASP A 963 -18.88 -24.56 39.70
C ASP A 963 -20.18 -24.05 40.38
N PRO A 964 -20.48 -24.46 41.63
CA PRO A 964 -21.67 -24.00 42.36
C PRO A 964 -21.65 -22.51 42.67
N SER A 965 -20.48 -21.84 42.61
CA SER A 965 -20.36 -20.40 42.81
C SER A 965 -21.15 -19.57 41.78
N ILE A 966 -21.45 -20.16 40.61
CA ILE A 966 -22.24 -19.53 39.55
C ILE A 966 -23.66 -19.15 40.01
N TYR A 967 -24.23 -19.89 40.97
CA TYR A 967 -25.62 -19.75 41.40
C TYR A 967 -25.77 -19.29 42.86
N VAL A 968 -24.65 -19.11 43.58
CA VAL A 968 -24.65 -18.79 45.01
C VAL A 968 -25.43 -17.50 45.30
N GLY A 969 -26.02 -17.38 46.49
CA GLY A 969 -26.78 -16.17 46.87
C GLY A 969 -28.23 -16.11 46.35
N ASN A 970 -28.70 -17.11 45.61
CA ASN A 970 -30.11 -17.29 45.25
C ASN A 970 -30.76 -18.33 46.17
N ARG A 971 -31.70 -17.91 47.05
CA ARG A 971 -32.22 -18.78 48.12
C ARG A 971 -33.15 -19.89 47.63
N ASP A 972 -33.92 -19.63 46.58
CA ASP A 972 -35.00 -20.49 46.10
C ASP A 972 -34.62 -21.32 44.86
N LEU A 973 -33.32 -21.32 44.47
CA LEU A 973 -32.78 -22.18 43.41
C LEU A 973 -32.40 -23.57 43.93
N CYS A 974 -32.64 -24.60 43.12
CA CYS A 974 -32.35 -25.99 43.46
C CYS A 974 -31.93 -26.83 42.23
N GLY A 975 -31.23 -27.94 42.45
CA GLY A 975 -30.68 -28.84 41.42
C GLY A 975 -29.17 -28.68 41.20
N ASP A 976 -28.53 -29.67 40.57
CA ASP A 976 -27.08 -29.67 40.31
C ASP A 976 -26.64 -28.41 39.54
N PRO A 977 -25.52 -27.75 39.90
CA PRO A 977 -24.49 -28.16 40.87
C PRO A 977 -24.73 -27.71 42.33
N LEU A 978 -25.90 -27.15 42.68
CA LEU A 978 -26.19 -26.73 44.04
C LEU A 978 -26.52 -27.92 44.96
N PRO A 979 -26.15 -27.86 46.26
CA PRO A 979 -26.48 -28.91 47.23
C PRO A 979 -27.98 -28.97 47.62
N THR A 980 -28.79 -28.00 47.19
CA THR A 980 -30.23 -27.90 47.45
C THR A 980 -31.04 -28.78 46.50
N ASN A 981 -31.68 -29.84 47.03
CA ASN A 981 -32.54 -30.74 46.26
C ASN A 981 -33.96 -30.15 46.05
N CYS A 982 -34.43 -30.12 44.80
CA CYS A 982 -35.80 -29.70 44.49
C CYS A 982 -36.81 -30.73 45.03
N SER A 983 -37.63 -30.34 46.02
CA SER A 983 -38.72 -31.18 46.52
C SER A 983 -39.87 -31.22 45.51
N SER A 984 -40.24 -32.42 45.05
CA SER A 984 -41.27 -32.67 44.05
C SER A 984 -42.68 -32.51 44.63
N ASN A 985 -43.51 -31.65 44.05
CA ASN A 985 -44.96 -31.79 44.02
C ASN A 985 -45.53 -31.23 42.70
N GLU A 986 -46.31 -32.10 42.03
CA GLU A 986 -47.25 -31.89 40.91
C GLU A 986 -46.64 -31.33 39.58
N ASP A 987 -46.83 -31.93 38.39
CA ASP A 987 -47.90 -32.80 37.92
C ASP A 987 -47.45 -33.77 36.83
N GLN A 988 -48.09 -34.95 36.82
CA GLN A 988 -47.91 -36.02 35.86
C GLN A 988 -48.64 -35.71 34.55
N THR A 989 -47.93 -35.68 33.42
CA THR A 989 -48.42 -36.20 32.13
C THR A 989 -47.29 -36.92 31.40
N THR A 990 -47.02 -38.14 31.85
CA THR A 990 -46.32 -39.20 31.10
C THR A 990 -47.41 -40.11 30.49
N MET A 991 -47.34 -40.73 29.31
CA MET A 991 -46.27 -41.48 28.65
C MET A 991 -46.73 -41.87 27.23
N HIS A 992 -45.78 -42.09 26.32
CA HIS A 992 -45.72 -43.36 25.57
C HIS A 992 -44.36 -43.54 24.87
N LYS A 993 -43.51 -44.45 25.36
CA LYS A 993 -43.30 -45.80 24.76
C LYS A 993 -42.16 -46.58 25.44
N ASN A 994 -42.36 -47.90 25.43
CA ASN A 994 -41.70 -48.94 26.20
C ASN A 994 -40.31 -49.40 25.71
N SER A 995 -39.57 -49.93 26.69
CA SER A 995 -38.72 -51.13 26.70
C SER A 995 -37.53 -51.24 25.73
N LYS A 996 -36.32 -51.33 26.31
CA LYS A 996 -35.35 -52.45 26.13
C LYS A 996 -34.10 -52.20 27.00
N ALA A 997 -34.19 -52.55 28.28
CA ALA A 997 -33.03 -52.56 29.18
C ALA A 997 -32.45 -53.98 29.25
N ALA A 998 -31.60 -54.33 28.29
CA ALA A 998 -30.68 -55.47 28.40
C ALA A 998 -29.44 -55.37 27.47
N ASN A 999 -29.21 -54.24 26.79
CA ASN A 999 -28.10 -54.11 25.83
C ASN A 999 -27.19 -52.88 26.05
N HIS A 1000 -27.30 -52.21 27.20
CA HIS A 1000 -26.58 -50.94 27.44
C HIS A 1000 -25.23 -51.12 28.17
N GLN A 1001 -25.00 -52.25 28.84
CA GLN A 1001 -23.74 -52.49 29.55
C GLN A 1001 -22.59 -52.87 28.59
N ALA A 1002 -22.89 -53.60 27.50
CA ALA A 1002 -21.89 -54.05 26.54
C ALA A 1002 -21.33 -52.90 25.69
N ASN A 1003 -22.18 -51.98 25.22
CA ASN A 1003 -21.76 -50.84 24.40
C ASN A 1003 -20.89 -49.83 25.16
N LYS A 1004 -21.10 -49.67 26.48
CA LYS A 1004 -20.28 -48.76 27.29
C LYS A 1004 -18.86 -49.29 27.45
N LEU A 1005 -18.70 -50.62 27.57
CA LEU A 1005 -17.39 -51.26 27.67
C LEU A 1005 -16.60 -51.17 26.36
N TRP A 1006 -17.26 -51.40 25.21
CA TRP A 1006 -16.65 -51.24 23.89
C TRP A 1006 -16.27 -49.78 23.60
N PHE A 1007 -17.12 -48.83 23.96
CA PHE A 1007 -16.81 -47.40 23.81
C PHE A 1007 -15.58 -46.96 24.62
N TYR A 1008 -15.42 -47.44 25.85
CA TYR A 1008 -14.21 -47.15 26.63
C TYR A 1008 -12.97 -47.87 26.09
N MET A 1009 -13.11 -49.07 25.52
CA MET A 1009 -11.99 -49.77 24.88
C MET A 1009 -11.55 -49.07 23.58
N ASP A 1010 -12.48 -48.48 22.83
CA ASP A 1010 -12.18 -47.68 21.63
C ASP A 1010 -11.51 -46.35 21.97
N ILE A 1011 -11.95 -45.66 23.03
CA ILE A 1011 -11.29 -44.44 23.52
C ILE A 1011 -9.89 -44.75 24.06
N MET A 1012 -9.73 -45.82 24.84
CA MET A 1012 -8.44 -46.20 25.40
C MET A 1012 -7.45 -46.65 24.32
N SER A 1013 -7.91 -47.37 23.29
CA SER A 1013 -7.07 -47.77 22.16
C SER A 1013 -6.70 -46.58 21.26
N GLY A 1014 -7.63 -45.65 21.02
CA GLY A 1014 -7.37 -44.40 20.30
C GLY A 1014 -6.38 -43.49 21.03
N PHE A 1015 -6.51 -43.35 22.36
CA PHE A 1015 -5.58 -42.57 23.17
C PHE A 1015 -4.19 -43.23 23.21
N ALA A 1016 -4.12 -44.56 23.38
CA ALA A 1016 -2.86 -45.27 23.32
C ALA A 1016 -2.17 -45.12 21.95
N ALA A 1017 -2.92 -45.26 20.85
CA ALA A 1017 -2.38 -45.08 19.50
C ALA A 1017 -1.90 -43.63 19.26
N GLY A 1018 -2.67 -42.62 19.68
CA GLY A 1018 -2.28 -41.22 19.57
C GLY A 1018 -1.06 -40.88 20.43
N PHE A 1019 -1.02 -41.36 21.67
CA PHE A 1019 0.11 -41.19 22.58
C PHE A 1019 1.38 -41.84 22.03
N TRP A 1020 1.30 -43.07 21.53
CA TRP A 1020 2.46 -43.76 20.95
C TRP A 1020 2.88 -43.20 19.59
N CYS A 1021 1.96 -42.66 18.79
CA CYS A 1021 2.28 -41.93 17.56
C CYS A 1021 3.06 -40.64 17.90
N PHE A 1022 2.61 -39.88 18.90
CA PHE A 1022 3.30 -38.68 19.37
C PHE A 1022 4.68 -38.97 19.98
N ILE A 1023 4.77 -39.98 20.85
CA ILE A 1023 6.05 -40.46 21.42
C ILE A 1023 6.98 -40.97 20.31
N GLY A 1024 6.45 -41.71 19.33
CA GLY A 1024 7.19 -42.18 18.16
C GLY A 1024 7.77 -41.02 17.36
N VAL A 1025 6.96 -40.00 17.05
CA VAL A 1025 7.42 -38.77 16.38
C VAL A 1025 8.52 -38.07 17.20
N LEU A 1026 8.39 -38.00 18.53
CA LEU A 1026 9.42 -37.41 19.40
C LEU A 1026 10.72 -38.24 19.50
N LEU A 1027 10.64 -39.56 19.34
CA LEU A 1027 11.81 -40.45 19.31
C LEU A 1027 12.59 -40.32 17.98
N PHE A 1028 11.91 -40.13 16.86
CA PHE A 1028 12.54 -40.02 15.53
C PHE A 1028 12.91 -38.57 15.14
N LYS A 1029 12.20 -37.55 15.61
CA LYS A 1029 12.46 -36.14 15.29
C LYS A 1029 13.20 -35.44 16.44
N LYS A 1030 14.54 -35.55 16.43
CA LYS A 1030 15.46 -34.96 17.43
C LYS A 1030 15.21 -33.46 17.70
N HIS A 1031 14.73 -32.72 16.71
CA HIS A 1031 14.46 -31.28 16.79
C HIS A 1031 13.19 -30.95 17.60
N TRP A 1032 12.13 -31.76 17.46
CA TRP A 1032 10.89 -31.60 18.21
C TRP A 1032 11.09 -31.93 19.69
N ARG A 1033 11.89 -32.95 19.98
CA ARG A 1033 12.31 -33.28 21.35
C ARG A 1033 13.04 -32.11 22.02
N HIS A 1034 13.98 -31.46 21.33
CA HIS A 1034 14.69 -30.31 21.89
C HIS A 1034 13.80 -29.08 22.09
N LYS A 1035 12.88 -28.80 21.15
CA LYS A 1035 11.90 -27.72 21.34
C LYS A 1035 10.97 -27.97 22.53
N LEU A 1036 10.52 -29.22 22.71
CA LEU A 1036 9.64 -29.59 23.82
C LEU A 1036 10.35 -29.43 25.18
N TYR A 1037 11.58 -29.92 25.31
CA TYR A 1037 12.37 -29.76 26.54
C TYR A 1037 12.70 -28.29 26.82
N ARG A 1038 13.08 -27.51 25.79
CA ARG A 1038 13.36 -26.08 25.95
C ARG A 1038 12.11 -25.28 26.35
N PHE A 1039 10.97 -25.57 25.74
CA PHE A 1039 9.69 -24.97 26.11
C PHE A 1039 9.28 -25.31 27.55
N SER A 1040 9.52 -26.56 27.97
CA SER A 1040 9.24 -26.99 29.35
C SER A 1040 10.17 -26.32 30.36
N GLU A 1041 11.46 -26.16 30.04
CA GLU A 1041 12.41 -25.39 30.84
C GLU A 1041 12.04 -23.91 30.91
N GLU A 1042 11.67 -23.27 29.80
CA GLU A 1042 11.24 -21.86 29.78
C GLU A 1042 9.97 -21.62 30.61
N ILE A 1043 9.03 -22.56 30.60
CA ILE A 1043 7.83 -22.49 31.46
C ILE A 1043 8.21 -22.66 32.93
N MET A 1044 9.08 -23.62 33.26
CA MET A 1044 9.54 -23.84 34.63
C MET A 1044 10.31 -22.63 35.17
N ASP A 1045 11.13 -21.98 34.34
CA ASP A 1045 11.84 -20.75 34.71
C ASP A 1045 10.88 -19.58 34.91
N LYS A 1046 9.88 -19.40 34.04
CA LYS A 1046 8.84 -18.37 34.22
C LYS A 1046 8.04 -18.58 35.49
N ILE A 1047 7.68 -19.83 35.80
CA ILE A 1047 6.97 -20.17 37.05
C ILE A 1047 7.88 -19.94 38.26
N TYR A 1048 9.15 -20.35 38.18
CA TYR A 1048 10.13 -20.16 39.26
C TYR A 1048 10.35 -18.68 39.55
N VAL A 1049 10.57 -17.85 38.52
CA VAL A 1049 10.74 -16.40 38.65
C VAL A 1049 9.47 -15.76 39.20
N ALA A 1050 8.28 -16.14 38.71
CA ALA A 1050 7.01 -15.64 39.23
C ALA A 1050 6.82 -15.97 40.72
N VAL A 1051 7.19 -17.19 41.14
CA VAL A 1051 7.13 -17.62 42.56
C VAL A 1051 8.15 -16.87 43.41
N VAL A 1052 9.40 -16.73 42.96
CA VAL A 1052 10.44 -15.99 43.68
C VAL A 1052 10.07 -14.51 43.84
N LEU A 1053 9.54 -13.87 42.79
CA LEU A 1053 9.06 -12.48 42.85
C LEU A 1053 7.87 -12.33 43.81
N ARG A 1054 6.98 -13.32 43.88
CA ARG A 1054 5.85 -13.32 44.83
C ARG A 1054 6.32 -13.48 46.28
N VAL A 1055 7.32 -14.35 46.51
CA VAL A 1055 7.93 -14.56 47.84
C VAL A 1055 8.70 -13.31 48.29
N ASP A 1056 9.39 -12.63 47.38
CA ASP A 1056 10.13 -11.40 47.69
C ASP A 1056 9.18 -10.21 47.98
N LYS A 1057 8.07 -10.12 47.23
CA LYS A 1057 6.98 -9.15 47.49
C LYS A 1057 6.30 -9.38 48.85
N MET A 1058 6.18 -10.64 49.29
CA MET A 1058 5.67 -10.99 50.62
C MET A 1058 6.66 -10.71 51.76
N LYS A 1059 7.98 -10.84 51.53
CA LYS A 1059 9.00 -10.49 52.52
C LYS A 1059 9.10 -8.97 52.74
N ARG A 1060 9.09 -8.18 51.66
CA ARG A 1060 9.12 -6.71 51.76
C ARG A 1060 7.87 -6.12 52.44
N GLY A 1061 6.72 -6.79 52.32
CA GLY A 1061 5.50 -6.39 53.03
C GLY A 1061 5.47 -6.74 54.53
N ARG A 1062 6.37 -7.61 55.00
CA ARG A 1062 6.49 -8.01 56.41
C ARG A 1062 7.52 -7.20 57.21
N GLU A 1063 8.40 -6.48 56.52
CA GLU A 1063 9.37 -5.55 57.12
C GLU A 1063 8.81 -4.10 57.21
N SER A 1064 7.62 -3.87 56.66
CA SER A 1064 6.91 -2.58 56.66
C SER A 1064 5.66 -2.57 57.56
N THR A 1065 5.58 -3.45 58.56
CA THR A 1065 4.57 -3.42 59.64
C THR A 1065 5.22 -3.33 60.99
#